data_AF-A0A6N9D1B2-F1
#
_entry.id   AF-A0A6N9D1B2-F1
#
_cell.length_a   1.000
_cell.length_b   1.000
_cell.length_c   1.000
_cell.angle_alpha   90.00
_cell.angle_beta   90.00
_cell.angle_gamma   90.00
#
_symmetry.space_group_name_H-M   'P 1'
#
loop_
_entity.id
_entity.type
_entity.pdbx_description
1 polymer ?
#
loop_
_entity_poly.entity_id
_entity_poly.type
_entity_poly.pdbx_seq_one_letter_code
_entity_poly.pdbx_strand_id
1 'polypeptide(L)'
;MLNINAILSVARAEMQQVRRMVRTWVFIVLALLISIGQYLGASVNFMAASTTNPIAGLNNPRYILAAMGTLFIGLFSLGIIFLSFDIRTRDVKNRIYEVLDSRPITNIELIVGRLAGVIWLFSIPMLIFLFLVVLYSAVSQIAGFGFGEPIEIWSVLSFVVFDVLPNLAIWGALVILLAVLVRWRFLVVILSVGLMFGLQWLASRLPLDLQLALTPSSAIVFPSDLVPFFVNSSMFFNRVALLLIASGFMFVASALYVRREATQARDAVIGVSSVALGVVMLVSLCNFAGQDEKLESEWARSHSLESLTNLPDIQTITGNVDVFPGNKIRLELQLQVLPISDHSNAYEVFSLNPGYKIETLEVNGTTLSDYRFEAGLLKIPKQYFSNAGTELKINAQGKVDLRFAYLDSVLRIDRNYFNAINFIRALGDEYSIFHPNFIALLPGIKWLPTAGPAVSEDQFDVRARDYFNIDLQVTLPKNWIAAGPGHREKLSTKKRAVYRFKPSSPVPAVALIASNFEQAKMEINGIEFEFLYSKKHRRMIRSLATLEPKLREWGEERLKLAESMGLKFPFELFSFVEVPSRLRVYGGGWRMESVLSQPGMALIRETTLPTARFDNTINYWREREAADEELAEQVFISLKNYYQRAVFGGNVLNALAQQFLRCQTNPHELGAIPLDFLLQELVADVIVDDRDYFSVPTITRNLSLFQGFTDISLLRGRTTSFKTWESIENTPLLELDYRSDPQHAYHILIAKSNAVITALQEVVGEDQLIQLLADLIDKFQGTNFSYDELRSLASQRGWEIDGVIGNWLTKTALPGFFVSDPSTTRLENDEDMNSVYETKFKIWNGESVPGAIRVWAGFNTSDNVLERRPVLGPIRVRGNDAFQIAIHTESPPNIIEINPYLSYNRRTISLTIPKLEDYTIAEIPPQPQVLPIDWTPFPQNTIIVDDLDAGFSVEQMPRSESEPVEPGFVRFLMNLAGELELNEADYGLPISPNGRQNVWYRDSNDKHFGRYRRTAVQYTGSGEKTPARFETTIERSGTWRLDYYLGSGQIESSRSYSVSFSLTVGTATTSTRSIDSNRIQHERMDKLLFNIENDTRTIETDLEVGRVEQFGWVPIGEFKLVSGPVVLTVTSEGNVIADAIRWTYLSETE
;
A
#
# COMPACT_ATOMS: atom_id res chain seq x y z
N MET A 1 -36.23 41.67 23.07
CA MET A 1 -35.03 41.93 22.25
C MET A 1 -33.82 41.94 23.17
N LEU A 2 -32.73 41.28 22.80
CA LEU A 2 -31.48 41.28 23.57
C LEU A 2 -30.74 42.60 23.36
N ASN A 3 -30.24 43.21 24.43
CA ASN A 3 -29.43 44.43 24.38
C ASN A 3 -27.96 44.08 24.07
N ILE A 4 -27.58 44.24 22.79
CA ILE A 4 -26.23 43.93 22.29
C ILE A 4 -25.15 44.73 23.05
N ASN A 5 -25.43 45.99 23.41
CA ASN A 5 -24.48 46.82 24.16
C ASN A 5 -24.23 46.28 25.57
N ALA A 6 -25.27 45.73 26.22
CA ALA A 6 -25.14 45.07 27.51
C ALA A 6 -24.27 43.80 27.39
N ILE A 7 -24.54 42.95 26.40
CA ILE A 7 -23.74 41.73 26.12
C ILE A 7 -22.27 42.06 25.91
N LEU A 8 -21.97 43.07 25.06
CA LEU A 8 -20.59 43.50 24.79
C LEU A 8 -19.90 44.07 26.03
N SER A 9 -20.63 44.79 26.89
CA SER A 9 -20.09 45.30 28.15
C SER A 9 -19.70 44.17 29.11
N VAL A 10 -20.54 43.14 29.23
CA VAL A 10 -20.26 41.94 30.03
C VAL A 10 -19.08 41.17 29.42
N ALA A 11 -19.04 41.00 28.10
CA ALA A 11 -17.95 40.32 27.41
C ALA A 11 -16.59 40.98 27.66
N ARG A 12 -16.52 42.32 27.58
CA ARG A 12 -15.30 43.08 27.90
C ARG A 12 -14.88 42.90 29.35
N ALA A 13 -15.83 42.93 30.29
CA ALA A 13 -15.54 42.74 31.71
C ALA A 13 -15.02 41.31 31.99
N GLU A 14 -15.66 40.30 31.41
CA GLU A 14 -15.24 38.90 31.53
C GLU A 14 -13.84 38.69 30.95
N MET A 15 -13.60 39.22 29.74
CA MET A 15 -12.30 39.15 29.08
C MET A 15 -11.18 39.78 29.94
N GLN A 16 -11.42 40.96 30.53
CA GLN A 16 -10.46 41.60 31.43
C GLN A 16 -10.18 40.76 32.68
N GLN A 17 -11.20 40.10 33.23
CA GLN A 17 -11.05 39.27 34.42
C GLN A 17 -10.29 37.97 34.12
N VAL A 18 -10.65 37.28 33.05
CA VAL A 18 -10.01 36.01 32.66
C VAL A 18 -8.56 36.24 32.21
N ARG A 19 -8.27 37.37 31.56
CA ARG A 19 -6.90 37.78 31.19
C ARG A 19 -5.96 37.96 32.39
N ARG A 20 -6.48 38.27 33.57
CA ARG A 20 -5.66 38.41 34.80
C ARG A 20 -5.28 37.09 35.44
N MET A 21 -5.84 35.97 34.99
CA MET A 21 -5.54 34.64 35.55
C MET A 21 -4.30 34.04 34.88
N VAL A 22 -3.34 33.55 35.69
CA VAL A 22 -2.11 32.90 35.19
C VAL A 22 -2.43 31.70 34.30
N ARG A 23 -3.40 30.87 34.71
CA ARG A 23 -3.82 29.67 33.96
C ARG A 23 -4.21 29.97 32.50
N THR A 24 -4.82 31.12 32.24
CA THR A 24 -5.24 31.53 30.90
C THR A 24 -4.05 31.63 29.96
N TRP A 25 -2.98 32.30 30.42
CA TRP A 25 -1.76 32.47 29.63
C TRP A 25 -0.97 31.18 29.49
N VAL A 26 -0.96 30.31 30.52
CA VAL A 26 -0.34 28.98 30.41
C VAL A 26 -0.98 28.16 29.29
N PHE A 27 -2.32 28.08 29.23
CA PHE A 27 -3.01 27.35 28.16
C PHE A 27 -2.80 27.98 26.79
N ILE A 28 -2.91 29.31 26.67
CA ILE A 28 -2.70 30.01 25.39
C ILE A 28 -1.27 29.79 24.89
N VAL A 29 -0.26 29.99 25.74
CA VAL A 29 1.15 29.82 25.36
C VAL A 29 1.45 28.36 25.01
N LEU A 30 0.97 27.40 25.79
CA LEU A 30 1.17 25.98 25.50
C LEU A 30 0.51 25.58 24.17
N ALA A 31 -0.74 25.99 23.95
CA ALA A 31 -1.45 25.72 22.70
C ALA A 31 -0.70 26.33 21.51
N LEU A 32 -0.26 27.58 21.62
CA LEU A 32 0.52 28.26 20.57
C LEU A 32 1.89 27.59 20.32
N LEU A 33 2.64 27.22 21.37
CA LEU A 33 3.95 26.58 21.22
C LEU A 33 3.84 25.22 20.55
N ILE A 34 2.88 24.38 20.96
CA ILE A 34 2.63 23.08 20.33
C ILE A 34 2.23 23.29 18.85
N SER A 35 1.33 24.24 18.60
CA SER A 35 0.85 24.58 17.26
C SER A 35 1.95 25.06 16.32
N ILE A 36 2.77 26.01 16.78
CA ILE A 36 3.91 26.55 16.03
C ILE A 36 4.96 25.46 15.82
N GLY A 37 5.30 24.71 16.87
CA GLY A 37 6.30 23.65 16.81
C GLY A 37 5.92 22.55 15.82
N GLN A 38 4.65 22.16 15.80
CA GLN A 38 4.12 21.17 14.86
C GLN A 38 4.10 21.70 13.41
N TYR A 39 3.65 22.94 13.19
CA TYR A 39 3.68 23.55 11.85
C TYR A 39 5.12 23.67 11.31
N LEU A 40 6.04 24.17 12.14
CA LEU A 40 7.45 24.28 11.77
C LEU A 40 8.08 22.91 11.55
N GLY A 41 7.78 21.93 12.40
CA GLY A 41 8.27 20.55 12.23
C GLY A 41 7.82 19.96 10.89
N ALA A 42 6.56 20.15 10.52
CA ALA A 42 6.06 19.74 9.22
C ALA A 42 6.72 20.49 8.06
N SER A 43 6.92 21.81 8.16
CA SER A 43 7.64 22.59 7.15
C SER A 43 9.08 22.12 6.94
N VAL A 44 9.78 21.81 8.03
CA VAL A 44 11.16 21.28 7.98
C VAL A 44 11.15 19.88 7.34
N ASN A 45 10.23 19.00 7.73
CA ASN A 45 10.09 17.68 7.13
C ASN A 45 9.78 17.75 5.63
N PHE A 46 8.86 18.63 5.23
CA PHE A 46 8.54 18.87 3.83
C PHE A 46 9.76 19.37 3.05
N MET A 47 10.49 20.35 3.58
CA MET A 47 11.69 20.86 2.93
C MET A 47 12.76 19.77 2.75
N ALA A 48 12.98 18.94 3.79
CA ALA A 48 14.00 17.90 3.78
C ALA A 48 13.65 16.70 2.87
N ALA A 49 12.36 16.35 2.74
CA ALA A 49 11.92 15.13 2.05
C ALA A 49 11.18 15.37 0.72
N SER A 50 10.74 16.59 0.40
CA SER A 50 9.90 16.86 -0.79
C SER A 50 10.58 16.61 -2.14
N THR A 51 11.90 16.52 -2.19
CA THR A 51 12.67 16.18 -3.40
C THR A 51 13.05 14.72 -3.47
N THR A 52 12.91 13.98 -2.38
CA THR A 52 13.32 12.56 -2.29
C THR A 52 12.14 11.61 -2.25
N ASN A 53 10.97 12.05 -1.77
CA ASN A 53 9.76 11.23 -1.72
C ASN A 53 8.48 12.06 -1.97
N PRO A 54 7.62 11.67 -2.92
CA PRO A 54 6.33 12.32 -3.18
C PRO A 54 5.37 12.37 -1.99
N ILE A 55 5.46 11.41 -1.07
CA ILE A 55 4.62 11.34 0.12
C ILE A 55 4.84 12.56 1.04
N ALA A 56 6.04 13.14 1.02
CA ALA A 56 6.35 14.32 1.83
C ALA A 56 5.38 15.48 1.54
N GLY A 57 4.77 15.51 0.35
CA GLY A 57 3.67 16.40 -0.03
C GLY A 57 2.51 16.51 0.95
N LEU A 58 2.25 15.47 1.76
CA LEU A 58 1.23 15.52 2.81
C LEU A 58 1.58 16.50 3.95
N ASN A 59 2.88 16.75 4.16
CA ASN A 59 3.37 17.74 5.14
C ASN A 59 3.52 19.14 4.53
N ASN A 60 3.07 19.36 3.30
CA ASN A 60 3.23 20.65 2.65
C ASN A 60 2.58 21.76 3.51
N PRO A 61 3.35 22.78 3.96
CA PRO A 61 2.86 23.86 4.82
C PRO A 61 1.65 24.58 4.25
N ARG A 62 1.53 24.59 2.92
CA ARG A 62 0.42 25.15 2.16
C ARG A 62 -0.93 24.53 2.52
N TYR A 63 -0.94 23.23 2.79
CA TYR A 63 -2.15 22.41 2.96
C TYR A 63 -2.29 21.85 4.38
N ILE A 64 -1.20 21.79 5.15
CA ILE A 64 -1.16 21.07 6.42
C ILE A 64 -2.01 21.69 7.53
N LEU A 65 -2.25 23.01 7.49
CA LEU A 65 -2.97 23.70 8.56
C LEU A 65 -4.40 23.15 8.74
N ALA A 66 -5.08 22.81 7.65
CA ALA A 66 -6.40 22.15 7.70
C ALA A 66 -6.28 20.71 8.23
N ALA A 67 -5.23 19.98 7.85
CA ALA A 67 -5.00 18.60 8.31
C ALA A 67 -4.65 18.52 9.81
N MET A 68 -3.97 19.53 10.36
CA MET A 68 -3.66 19.63 11.79
C MET A 68 -4.86 20.07 12.63
N GLY A 69 -5.94 20.52 11.99
CA GLY A 69 -7.09 21.15 12.63
C GLY A 69 -7.66 20.37 13.82
N THR A 70 -7.67 19.03 13.77
CA THR A 70 -8.21 18.19 14.85
C THR A 70 -7.45 18.37 16.17
N LEU A 71 -6.12 18.38 16.15
CA LEU A 71 -5.30 18.59 17.34
C LEU A 71 -5.44 20.02 17.88
N PHE A 72 -5.44 21.00 16.97
CA PHE A 72 -5.67 22.40 17.29
C PHE A 72 -7.02 22.60 18.01
N ILE A 73 -8.10 22.08 17.42
CA ILE A 73 -9.45 22.11 17.96
C ILE A 73 -9.47 21.43 19.34
N GLY A 74 -8.85 20.27 19.50
CA GLY A 74 -8.76 19.56 20.78
C GLY A 74 -8.08 20.39 21.88
N LEU A 75 -6.92 21.00 21.59
CA LEU A 75 -6.20 21.85 22.54
C LEU A 75 -7.00 23.10 22.92
N PHE A 76 -7.62 23.77 21.96
CA PHE A 76 -8.45 24.94 22.22
C PHE A 76 -9.75 24.58 22.97
N SER A 77 -10.32 23.40 22.74
CA SER A 77 -11.47 22.87 23.50
C SER A 77 -11.11 22.62 24.95
N LEU A 78 -9.96 22.00 25.22
CA LEU A 78 -9.46 21.84 26.58
C LEU A 78 -9.29 23.21 27.26
N GLY A 79 -8.68 24.16 26.56
CA GLY A 79 -8.53 25.53 27.06
C GLY A 79 -9.86 26.19 27.44
N ILE A 80 -10.90 26.08 26.60
CA ILE A 80 -12.20 26.70 26.91
C ILE A 80 -12.92 26.00 28.06
N ILE A 81 -12.77 24.68 28.21
CA ILE A 81 -13.29 23.90 29.35
C ILE A 81 -12.68 24.42 30.66
N PHE A 82 -11.34 24.60 30.70
CA PHE A 82 -10.63 25.08 31.88
C PHE A 82 -10.88 26.55 32.23
N LEU A 83 -11.39 27.36 31.31
CA LEU A 83 -11.74 28.75 31.60
C LEU A 83 -13.20 28.94 31.96
N SER A 84 -14.09 28.13 31.40
CA SER A 84 -15.53 28.32 31.55
C SER A 84 -16.11 27.67 32.82
N PHE A 85 -15.44 26.66 33.41
CA PHE A 85 -15.99 25.88 34.53
C PHE A 85 -16.25 26.69 35.81
N ASP A 86 -15.50 27.78 36.03
CA ASP A 86 -15.51 28.53 37.29
C ASP A 86 -16.48 29.72 37.27
N ILE A 87 -17.13 29.98 36.12
CA ILE A 87 -17.96 31.18 35.91
C ILE A 87 -19.03 31.33 36.99
N ARG A 88 -19.80 30.27 37.27
CA ARG A 88 -20.87 30.31 38.30
C ARG A 88 -20.31 30.36 39.72
N THR A 89 -19.30 29.56 40.03
CA THR A 89 -18.77 29.46 41.39
C THR A 89 -18.18 30.80 41.83
N ARG A 90 -17.48 31.48 40.92
CA ARG A 90 -16.95 32.82 41.12
C ARG A 90 -18.05 33.85 41.38
N ASP A 91 -19.15 33.76 40.67
CA ASP A 91 -20.31 34.63 40.84
C ASP A 91 -20.99 34.52 42.18
N VAL A 92 -21.19 33.28 42.62
CA VAL A 92 -21.77 32.99 43.94
C VAL A 92 -20.83 33.46 45.04
N LYS A 93 -19.53 33.16 44.91
CA LYS A 93 -18.51 33.57 45.89
C LYS A 93 -18.39 35.08 46.01
N ASN A 94 -18.44 35.80 44.89
CA ASN A 94 -18.27 37.26 44.85
C ASN A 94 -19.58 38.04 45.04
N ARG A 95 -20.71 37.36 45.31
CA ARG A 95 -22.05 37.96 45.44
C ARG A 95 -22.42 38.91 44.30
N ILE A 96 -22.02 38.57 43.08
CA ILE A 96 -22.20 39.42 41.90
C ILE A 96 -23.67 39.70 41.60
N TYR A 97 -24.58 38.80 42.00
CA TYR A 97 -26.02 38.93 41.81
C TYR A 97 -26.60 40.18 42.50
N GLU A 98 -26.09 40.58 43.68
CA GLU A 98 -26.57 41.75 44.43
C GLU A 98 -26.30 43.07 43.67
N VAL A 99 -25.19 43.11 42.92
CA VAL A 99 -24.81 44.25 42.07
C VAL A 99 -25.59 44.24 40.75
N LEU A 100 -25.83 43.06 40.19
CA LEU A 100 -26.55 42.92 38.91
C LEU A 100 -28.05 43.20 39.05
N ASP A 101 -28.66 43.03 40.23
CA ASP A 101 -30.05 43.39 40.49
C ASP A 101 -30.33 44.90 40.35
N SER A 102 -29.31 45.74 40.53
CA SER A 102 -29.40 47.18 40.29
C SER A 102 -29.28 47.58 38.81
N ARG A 103 -29.03 46.63 37.89
CA ARG A 103 -28.80 46.90 36.46
C ARG A 103 -29.83 46.20 35.57
N PRO A 104 -30.22 46.81 34.44
CA PRO A 104 -31.18 46.23 33.49
C PRO A 104 -30.51 45.21 32.55
N ILE A 105 -29.76 44.25 33.09
CA ILE A 105 -29.13 43.15 32.33
C ILE A 105 -29.87 41.87 32.68
N THR A 106 -30.32 41.11 31.68
CA THR A 106 -30.98 39.80 31.88
C THR A 106 -29.97 38.67 32.08
N ASN A 107 -30.41 37.54 32.66
CA ASN A 107 -29.57 36.35 32.87
C ASN A 107 -28.97 35.82 31.56
N ILE A 108 -29.74 35.82 30.47
CA ILE A 108 -29.27 35.36 29.17
C ILE A 108 -28.20 36.31 28.60
N GLU A 109 -28.38 37.63 28.73
CA GLU A 109 -27.39 38.63 28.29
C GLU A 109 -26.09 38.50 29.10
N LEU A 110 -26.19 38.19 30.40
CA LEU A 110 -25.04 37.93 31.25
C LEU A 110 -24.28 36.69 30.79
N ILE A 111 -24.96 35.55 30.67
CA ILE A 111 -24.31 34.26 30.34
C ILE A 111 -23.73 34.29 28.93
N VAL A 112 -24.47 34.81 27.94
CA VAL A 112 -23.98 35.00 26.56
C VAL A 112 -22.80 35.97 26.53
N GLY A 113 -22.88 37.08 27.25
CA GLY A 113 -21.77 38.03 27.37
C GLY A 113 -20.50 37.38 27.91
N ARG A 114 -20.61 36.51 28.92
CA ARG A 114 -19.45 35.81 29.48
C ARG A 114 -18.84 34.80 28.53
N LEU A 115 -19.68 33.95 27.92
CA LEU A 115 -19.20 33.00 26.93
C LEU A 115 -18.49 33.72 25.78
N ALA A 116 -19.10 34.81 25.27
CA ALA A 116 -18.48 35.65 24.26
C ALA A 116 -17.13 36.19 24.72
N GLY A 117 -17.02 36.71 25.95
CA GLY A 117 -15.76 37.20 26.51
C GLY A 117 -14.65 36.14 26.53
N VAL A 118 -14.97 34.89 26.88
CA VAL A 118 -14.03 33.77 26.86
C VAL A 118 -13.66 33.36 25.42
N ILE A 119 -14.65 33.21 24.53
CA ILE A 119 -14.41 32.85 23.12
C ILE A 119 -13.54 33.91 22.44
N TRP A 120 -13.83 35.20 22.61
CA TRP A 120 -13.03 36.30 22.03
C TRP A 120 -11.60 36.29 22.56
N LEU A 121 -11.41 36.05 23.87
CA LEU A 121 -10.07 35.96 24.47
C LEU A 121 -9.24 34.82 23.87
N PHE A 122 -9.88 33.68 23.56
CA PHE A 122 -9.22 32.53 22.93
C PHE A 122 -9.03 32.69 21.43
N SER A 123 -9.96 33.37 20.75
CA SER A 123 -9.91 33.58 19.31
C SER A 123 -8.82 34.57 18.91
N ILE A 124 -8.54 35.60 19.72
CA ILE A 124 -7.52 36.62 19.37
C ILE A 124 -6.11 36.02 19.22
N PRO A 125 -5.53 35.30 20.20
CA PRO A 125 -4.22 34.67 20.05
C PRO A 125 -4.16 33.69 18.88
N MET A 126 -5.27 32.98 18.60
CA MET A 126 -5.36 32.09 17.45
C MET A 126 -5.32 32.87 16.12
N LEU A 127 -6.09 33.95 15.99
CA LEU A 127 -6.06 34.80 14.80
C LEU A 127 -4.67 35.44 14.61
N ILE A 128 -4.01 35.82 15.71
CA ILE A 128 -2.61 36.28 15.69
C ILE A 128 -1.70 35.17 15.20
N PHE A 129 -1.84 33.94 15.70
CA PHE A 129 -1.07 32.79 15.22
C PHE A 129 -1.27 32.58 13.73
N LEU A 130 -2.51 32.47 13.25
CA LEU A 130 -2.81 32.29 11.84
C LEU A 130 -2.24 33.43 10.99
N PHE A 131 -2.34 34.67 11.47
CA PHE A 131 -1.71 35.82 10.83
C PHE A 131 -0.18 35.68 10.80
N LEU A 132 0.46 35.23 11.88
CA LEU A 132 1.91 34.97 11.93
C LEU A 132 2.31 33.84 10.97
N VAL A 133 1.51 32.79 10.83
CA VAL A 133 1.78 31.72 9.86
C VAL A 133 1.67 32.25 8.43
N VAL A 134 0.63 33.03 8.11
CA VAL A 134 0.47 33.66 6.80
C VAL A 134 1.60 34.67 6.53
N LEU A 135 1.97 35.48 7.52
CA LEU A 135 3.07 36.43 7.43
C LEU A 135 4.40 35.72 7.22
N TYR A 136 4.69 34.68 8.00
CA TYR A 136 5.87 33.83 7.85
C TYR A 136 5.93 33.22 6.44
N SER A 137 4.78 32.74 5.93
CA SER A 137 4.63 32.18 4.59
C SER A 137 4.86 33.19 3.46
N ALA A 138 4.47 34.45 3.68
CA ALA A 138 4.74 35.53 2.74
C ALA A 138 6.21 35.99 2.79
N VAL A 139 6.78 36.14 3.99
CA VAL A 139 8.18 36.56 4.20
C VAL A 139 9.15 35.52 3.67
N SER A 140 8.91 34.23 3.92
CA SER A 140 9.73 33.13 3.39
C SER A 140 9.79 33.11 1.86
N GLN A 141 8.67 33.36 1.18
CA GLN A 141 8.66 33.47 -0.29
C GLN A 141 9.50 34.63 -0.81
N ILE A 142 9.43 35.79 -0.15
CA ILE A 142 10.19 36.99 -0.53
C ILE A 142 11.69 36.80 -0.25
N ALA A 143 12.01 36.25 0.93
CA ALA A 143 13.38 36.02 1.37
C ALA A 143 14.06 34.80 0.71
N GLY A 144 13.30 33.99 -0.04
CA GLY A 144 13.80 32.78 -0.67
C GLY A 144 14.10 31.64 0.32
N PHE A 145 13.58 31.69 1.55
CA PHE A 145 13.78 30.62 2.51
C PHE A 145 13.04 29.35 2.07
N GLY A 146 13.72 28.20 2.13
CA GLY A 146 13.16 26.89 1.73
C GLY A 146 11.98 26.39 2.58
N PHE A 147 11.68 27.05 3.71
CA PHE A 147 10.79 26.56 4.76
C PHE A 147 9.35 27.11 4.71
N GLY A 148 8.98 27.98 3.76
CA GLY A 148 7.63 28.54 3.72
C GLY A 148 7.00 28.64 2.34
N GLU A 149 5.71 28.28 2.32
CA GLU A 149 4.83 28.20 1.15
C GLU A 149 3.55 29.01 1.42
N PRO A 150 2.93 29.64 0.40
CA PRO A 150 1.70 30.40 0.60
C PRO A 150 0.58 29.46 1.04
N ILE A 151 0.02 29.69 2.22
CA ILE A 151 -1.11 28.91 2.72
C ILE A 151 -2.34 29.10 1.83
N GLU A 152 -3.09 28.03 1.60
CA GLU A 152 -4.38 28.09 0.94
C GLU A 152 -5.40 28.80 1.87
N ILE A 153 -5.74 30.05 1.54
CA ILE A 153 -6.47 30.96 2.43
C ILE A 153 -7.91 30.53 2.69
N TRP A 154 -8.57 29.87 1.74
CA TRP A 154 -9.97 29.45 1.89
C TRP A 154 -10.10 28.37 2.95
N SER A 155 -9.13 27.48 3.03
CA SER A 155 -9.03 26.43 4.05
C SER A 155 -8.79 27.02 5.44
N VAL A 156 -7.94 28.05 5.55
CA VAL A 156 -7.76 28.78 6.83
C VAL A 156 -9.07 29.43 7.28
N LEU A 157 -9.75 30.10 6.34
CA LEU A 157 -11.00 30.78 6.64
C LEU A 157 -12.11 29.79 7.01
N SER A 158 -12.20 28.68 6.27
CA SER A 158 -13.10 27.57 6.57
C SER A 158 -12.85 27.00 7.97
N PHE A 159 -11.60 26.68 8.28
CA PHE A 159 -11.19 26.15 9.58
C PHE A 159 -11.57 27.08 10.74
N VAL A 160 -11.30 28.38 10.63
CA VAL A 160 -11.65 29.34 11.68
C VAL A 160 -13.17 29.46 11.86
N VAL A 161 -13.89 29.65 10.75
CA VAL A 161 -15.32 30.00 10.78
C VAL A 161 -16.19 28.79 11.08
N PHE A 162 -15.91 27.64 10.49
CA PHE A 162 -16.75 26.45 10.57
C PHE A 162 -16.25 25.41 11.54
N ASP A 163 -14.96 25.35 11.87
CA ASP A 163 -14.48 24.37 12.85
C ASP A 163 -14.24 25.00 14.23
N VAL A 164 -13.41 26.05 14.31
CA VAL A 164 -13.02 26.58 15.62
C VAL A 164 -14.19 27.27 16.33
N LEU A 165 -14.84 28.24 15.70
CA LEU A 165 -15.87 29.04 16.38
C LEU A 165 -17.06 28.19 16.87
N PRO A 166 -17.65 27.29 16.05
CA PRO A 166 -18.76 26.44 16.49
C PRO A 166 -18.33 25.48 17.59
N ASN A 167 -17.12 24.92 17.48
CA ASN A 167 -16.61 23.99 18.48
C ASN A 167 -16.33 24.69 19.84
N LEU A 168 -15.76 25.90 19.83
CA LEU A 168 -15.64 26.71 21.06
C LEU A 168 -17.01 27.07 21.64
N ALA A 169 -17.98 27.41 20.80
CA ALA A 169 -19.33 27.74 21.26
C ALA A 169 -20.02 26.55 21.95
N ILE A 170 -19.99 25.35 21.36
CA ILE A 170 -20.64 24.17 21.94
C ILE A 170 -19.97 23.72 23.24
N TRP A 171 -18.64 23.65 23.29
CA TRP A 171 -17.93 23.26 24.51
C TRP A 171 -18.08 24.29 25.63
N GLY A 172 -17.96 25.58 25.31
CA GLY A 172 -18.16 26.64 26.30
C GLY A 172 -19.61 26.66 26.84
N ALA A 173 -20.61 26.52 25.97
CA ALA A 173 -22.02 26.46 26.38
C ALA A 173 -22.32 25.21 27.24
N LEU A 174 -21.79 24.04 26.85
CA LEU A 174 -21.92 22.80 27.62
C LEU A 174 -21.30 22.94 29.02
N VAL A 175 -20.10 23.49 29.11
CA VAL A 175 -19.40 23.69 30.40
C VAL A 175 -20.17 24.65 31.30
N ILE A 176 -20.73 25.73 30.75
CA ILE A 176 -21.56 26.68 31.51
C ILE A 176 -22.85 25.99 32.00
N LEU A 177 -23.52 25.21 31.16
CA LEU A 177 -24.69 24.43 31.56
C LEU A 177 -24.37 23.45 32.69
N LEU A 178 -23.28 22.68 32.55
CA LEU A 178 -22.81 21.76 33.60
C LEU A 178 -22.43 22.50 34.89
N ALA A 179 -21.81 23.69 34.78
CA ALA A 179 -21.48 24.51 35.94
C ALA A 179 -22.72 24.93 36.74
N VAL A 180 -23.83 25.22 36.04
CA VAL A 180 -25.13 25.53 36.64
C VAL A 180 -25.78 24.29 37.29
N LEU A 181 -25.72 23.13 36.61
CA LEU A 181 -26.34 21.89 37.06
C LEU A 181 -25.62 21.21 38.24
N VAL A 182 -24.32 20.94 38.09
CA VAL A 182 -23.56 20.04 38.97
C VAL A 182 -23.10 20.74 40.25
N ARG A 183 -22.96 22.07 40.23
CA ARG A 183 -22.55 22.93 41.36
C ARG A 183 -21.17 22.63 41.98
N TRP A 184 -20.48 21.57 41.57
CA TRP A 184 -19.14 21.18 42.02
C TRP A 184 -18.11 21.38 40.91
N ARG A 185 -17.18 22.32 41.11
CA ARG A 185 -16.22 22.76 40.08
C ARG A 185 -15.38 21.63 39.47
N PHE A 186 -14.93 20.67 40.30
CA PHE A 186 -14.08 19.57 39.84
C PHE A 186 -14.86 18.55 39.01
N LEU A 187 -16.09 18.23 39.42
CA LEU A 187 -16.95 17.32 38.68
C LEU A 187 -17.33 17.88 37.30
N VAL A 188 -17.55 19.20 37.19
CA VAL A 188 -17.82 19.86 35.90
C VAL A 188 -16.67 19.64 34.91
N VAL A 189 -15.42 19.82 35.36
CA VAL A 189 -14.24 19.61 34.51
C VAL A 189 -14.11 18.14 34.11
N ILE A 190 -14.21 17.20 35.06
CA ILE A 190 -14.12 15.76 34.79
C ILE A 190 -15.20 15.30 33.81
N LEU A 191 -16.46 15.73 34.01
CA LEU A 191 -17.56 15.43 33.08
C LEU A 191 -17.32 16.02 31.69
N SER A 192 -16.87 17.27 31.59
CA SER A 192 -16.64 17.92 30.30
C SER A 192 -15.50 17.25 29.51
N VAL A 193 -14.38 16.97 30.18
CA VAL A 193 -13.23 16.27 29.58
C VAL A 193 -13.60 14.82 29.23
N GLY A 194 -14.31 14.12 30.12
CA GLY A 194 -14.81 12.76 29.88
C GLY A 194 -15.77 12.69 28.70
N LEU A 195 -16.69 13.66 28.55
CA LEU A 195 -17.57 13.76 27.38
C LEU A 195 -16.78 14.05 26.09
N MET A 196 -15.75 14.89 26.16
CA MET A 196 -14.89 15.20 25.00
C MET A 196 -14.16 13.96 24.49
N PHE A 197 -13.48 13.24 25.40
CA PHE A 197 -12.81 11.99 25.05
C PHE A 197 -13.79 10.88 24.69
N GLY A 198 -14.94 10.80 25.36
CA GLY A 198 -16.01 9.85 25.06
C GLY A 198 -16.60 10.04 23.66
N LEU A 199 -16.83 11.29 23.24
CA LEU A 199 -17.26 11.63 21.89
C LEU A 199 -16.19 11.30 20.85
N GLN A 200 -14.92 11.58 21.13
CA GLN A 200 -13.82 11.22 20.24
C GLN A 200 -13.65 9.70 20.11
N TRP A 201 -13.81 8.96 21.21
CA TRP A 201 -13.79 7.51 21.22
C TRP A 201 -15.00 6.91 20.50
N LEU A 202 -16.19 7.48 20.65
CA LEU A 202 -17.36 7.06 19.89
C LEU A 202 -17.16 7.33 18.39
N ALA A 203 -16.66 8.52 18.05
CA ALA A 203 -16.33 8.87 16.67
C ALA A 203 -15.36 7.86 16.05
N SER A 204 -14.35 7.40 16.80
CA SER A 204 -13.40 6.43 16.26
C SER A 204 -14.01 5.05 15.96
N ARG A 205 -15.21 4.77 16.48
CA ARG A 205 -15.99 3.55 16.26
C ARG A 205 -17.13 3.71 15.25
N LEU A 206 -17.34 4.90 14.69
CA LEU A 206 -18.38 5.13 13.69
C LEU A 206 -17.81 5.08 12.27
N PRO A 207 -18.61 4.68 11.26
CA PRO A 207 -18.31 4.93 9.84
C PRO A 207 -18.07 6.42 9.56
N LEU A 208 -17.29 6.72 8.53
CA LEU A 208 -16.79 8.08 8.27
C LEU A 208 -17.93 9.10 8.01
N ASP A 209 -18.95 8.71 7.25
CA ASP A 209 -20.06 9.61 6.92
C ASP A 209 -20.88 9.98 8.18
N LEU A 210 -20.97 9.06 9.13
CA LEU A 210 -21.61 9.29 10.42
C LEU A 210 -20.71 10.11 11.35
N GLN A 211 -19.39 9.95 11.29
CA GLN A 211 -18.46 10.83 12.01
C GLN A 211 -18.67 12.28 11.57
N LEU A 212 -18.65 12.55 10.26
CA LEU A 212 -18.89 13.89 9.70
C LEU A 212 -20.23 14.49 10.11
N ALA A 213 -21.25 13.65 10.28
CA ALA A 213 -22.58 14.08 10.72
C ALA A 213 -22.67 14.36 12.24
N LEU A 214 -21.88 13.68 13.08
CA LEU A 214 -22.03 13.70 14.56
C LEU A 214 -20.94 14.48 15.29
N THR A 215 -19.74 14.62 14.74
CA THR A 215 -18.61 15.22 15.46
C THR A 215 -18.52 16.74 15.31
N PRO A 216 -18.14 17.45 16.39
CA PRO A 216 -17.81 18.88 16.31
C PRO A 216 -16.57 19.19 15.46
N SER A 217 -15.65 18.23 15.33
CA SER A 217 -14.49 18.31 14.46
C SER A 217 -14.83 17.90 13.03
N SER A 218 -14.19 18.54 12.06
CA SER A 218 -14.16 18.10 10.67
C SER A 218 -13.19 16.91 10.55
N ALA A 219 -13.54 15.92 9.74
CA ALA A 219 -12.56 14.94 9.32
C ALA A 219 -11.50 15.64 8.46
N ILE A 220 -10.25 15.16 8.45
CA ILE A 220 -9.12 15.73 7.66
C ILE A 220 -9.57 15.92 6.21
N VAL A 221 -9.81 17.14 5.74
CA VAL A 221 -10.03 17.43 4.31
C VAL A 221 -8.72 17.99 3.79
N PHE A 222 -8.11 17.32 2.81
CA PHE A 222 -6.91 17.86 2.15
C PHE A 222 -7.30 19.05 1.28
N PRO A 223 -6.77 20.25 1.57
CA PRO A 223 -6.97 21.41 0.71
C PRO A 223 -6.45 21.20 -0.71
N SER A 224 -6.97 22.01 -1.63
CA SER A 224 -6.55 22.01 -3.04
C SER A 224 -6.53 23.41 -3.61
N ASP A 225 -5.55 23.70 -4.47
CA ASP A 225 -5.47 24.95 -5.20
C ASP A 225 -6.31 24.99 -6.47
N LEU A 226 -6.49 23.81 -7.06
CA LEU A 226 -7.32 23.55 -8.22
C LEU A 226 -8.82 23.55 -7.85
N VAL A 227 -9.14 22.99 -6.69
CA VAL A 227 -10.51 22.92 -6.13
C VAL A 227 -10.50 23.43 -4.69
N PRO A 228 -10.48 24.77 -4.47
CA PRO A 228 -10.49 25.34 -3.14
C PRO A 228 -11.67 24.83 -2.32
N PHE A 229 -11.39 24.29 -1.13
CA PHE A 229 -12.41 23.81 -0.22
C PHE A 229 -12.83 24.94 0.72
N PHE A 230 -14.14 25.17 0.84
CA PHE A 230 -14.69 26.10 1.82
C PHE A 230 -15.65 25.40 2.78
N VAL A 231 -16.84 25.00 2.34
CA VAL A 231 -17.76 24.23 3.19
C VAL A 231 -18.66 23.37 2.32
N ASN A 232 -18.86 22.11 2.71
CA ASN A 232 -19.89 21.25 2.12
C ASN A 232 -21.23 21.49 2.82
N SER A 233 -22.36 21.26 2.14
CA SER A 233 -23.70 21.36 2.69
C SER A 233 -23.88 20.58 4.00
N SER A 234 -23.42 19.33 4.06
CA SER A 234 -23.52 18.50 5.28
C SER A 234 -22.76 19.10 6.45
N MET A 235 -21.55 19.61 6.19
CA MET A 235 -20.73 20.31 7.19
C MET A 235 -21.41 21.59 7.65
N PHE A 236 -21.91 22.42 6.73
CA PHE A 236 -22.64 23.64 7.05
C PHE A 236 -23.82 23.38 7.99
N PHE A 237 -24.68 22.41 7.63
CA PHE A 237 -25.85 22.07 8.44
C PHE A 237 -25.46 21.44 9.79
N ASN A 238 -24.40 20.64 9.85
CA ASN A 238 -23.88 20.16 11.13
C ASN A 238 -23.45 21.33 12.03
N ARG A 239 -22.69 22.30 11.51
CA ARG A 239 -22.24 23.47 12.30
C ARG A 239 -23.41 24.33 12.77
N VAL A 240 -24.42 24.51 11.92
CA VAL A 240 -25.68 25.19 12.31
C VAL A 240 -26.39 24.42 13.43
N ALA A 241 -26.49 23.09 13.33
CA ALA A 241 -27.10 22.27 14.37
C ALA A 241 -26.34 22.36 15.70
N LEU A 242 -25.01 22.33 15.68
CA LEU A 242 -24.17 22.52 16.87
C LEU A 242 -24.34 23.90 17.49
N LEU A 243 -24.43 24.96 16.68
CA LEU A 243 -24.69 26.31 17.17
C LEU A 243 -26.10 26.46 17.77
N LEU A 244 -27.10 25.77 17.22
CA LEU A 244 -28.46 25.70 17.80
C LEU A 244 -28.46 25.00 19.16
N ILE A 245 -27.74 23.87 19.28
CA ILE A 245 -27.57 23.16 20.55
C ILE A 245 -26.83 24.03 21.56
N ALA A 246 -25.75 24.69 21.15
CA ALA A 246 -25.00 25.61 22.00
C ALA A 246 -25.88 26.77 22.49
N SER A 247 -26.67 27.37 21.59
CA SER A 247 -27.65 28.41 21.96
C SER A 247 -28.68 27.86 22.95
N GLY A 248 -29.20 26.65 22.70
CA GLY A 248 -30.13 25.98 23.58
C GLY A 248 -29.58 25.76 24.99
N PHE A 249 -28.35 25.28 25.11
CA PHE A 249 -27.64 25.14 26.38
C PHE A 249 -27.52 26.48 27.13
N MET A 250 -27.27 27.58 26.42
CA MET A 250 -27.17 28.91 27.03
C MET A 250 -28.52 29.41 27.58
N PHE A 251 -29.60 29.20 26.85
CA PHE A 251 -30.96 29.53 27.30
C PHE A 251 -31.42 28.66 28.48
N VAL A 252 -31.12 27.35 28.46
CA VAL A 252 -31.38 26.47 29.60
C VAL A 252 -30.54 26.86 30.81
N ALA A 253 -29.25 27.18 30.63
CA ALA A 253 -28.38 27.66 31.70
C ALA A 253 -28.88 28.98 32.31
N SER A 254 -29.47 29.86 31.49
CA SER A 254 -30.11 31.10 31.92
C SER A 254 -31.37 30.86 32.77
N ALA A 255 -32.23 29.93 32.34
CA ALA A 255 -33.42 29.57 33.11
C ALA A 255 -33.08 28.93 34.47
N LEU A 256 -32.00 28.15 34.53
CA LEU A 256 -31.52 27.49 35.74
C LEU A 256 -30.57 28.37 36.59
N TYR A 257 -30.31 29.60 36.15
CA TYR A 257 -29.40 30.50 36.84
C TYR A 257 -29.92 30.90 38.22
N VAL A 258 -29.01 31.21 39.15
CA VAL A 258 -29.35 31.44 40.57
C VAL A 258 -30.30 32.64 40.76
N ARG A 259 -30.19 33.66 39.91
CA ARG A 259 -31.03 34.86 39.92
C ARG A 259 -32.40 34.57 39.31
N ARG A 260 -33.49 34.87 40.03
CA ARG A 260 -34.87 34.69 39.55
C ARG A 260 -35.30 35.84 38.66
N GLU A 261 -35.73 35.52 37.44
CA GLU A 261 -36.26 36.49 36.47
C GLU A 261 -37.63 36.01 35.94
N ALA A 262 -38.51 36.96 35.56
CA ALA A 262 -39.83 36.64 35.03
C ALA A 262 -39.78 35.87 33.69
N THR A 263 -38.64 35.90 32.99
CA THR A 263 -38.46 35.24 31.69
C THR A 263 -38.01 33.79 31.78
N GLN A 264 -37.76 33.24 32.99
CA GLN A 264 -37.20 31.89 33.16
C GLN A 264 -37.96 30.79 32.41
N ALA A 265 -39.31 30.78 32.46
CA ALA A 265 -40.12 29.79 31.75
C ALA A 265 -39.99 29.93 30.22
N ARG A 266 -39.99 31.16 29.71
CA ARG A 266 -39.80 31.45 28.29
C ARG A 266 -38.41 31.02 27.83
N ASP A 267 -37.37 31.37 28.60
CA ASP A 267 -35.99 31.06 28.27
C ASP A 267 -35.74 29.53 28.33
N ALA A 268 -36.38 28.81 29.25
CA ALA A 268 -36.37 27.34 29.26
C ALA A 268 -37.04 26.74 28.02
N VAL A 269 -38.22 27.24 27.62
CA VAL A 269 -38.93 26.77 26.42
C VAL A 269 -38.12 27.03 25.16
N ILE A 270 -37.55 28.23 25.01
CA ILE A 270 -36.67 28.56 23.88
C ILE A 270 -35.45 27.65 23.88
N GLY A 271 -34.82 27.45 25.05
CA GLY A 271 -33.64 26.61 25.18
C GLY A 271 -33.88 25.16 24.77
N VAL A 272 -34.93 24.54 25.32
CA VAL A 272 -35.31 23.15 24.99
C VAL A 272 -35.71 23.03 23.52
N SER A 273 -36.46 24.00 22.98
CA SER A 273 -36.86 23.99 21.56
C SER A 273 -35.65 24.10 20.63
N SER A 274 -34.67 24.93 20.95
CA SER A 274 -33.43 25.06 20.18
C SER A 274 -32.57 23.80 20.23
N VAL A 275 -32.43 23.16 21.40
CA VAL A 275 -31.74 21.86 21.50
C VAL A 275 -32.49 20.80 20.68
N ALA A 276 -33.81 20.72 20.81
CA ALA A 276 -34.62 19.76 20.06
C ALA A 276 -34.48 19.95 18.54
N LEU A 277 -34.53 21.20 18.06
CA LEU A 277 -34.32 21.51 16.65
C LEU A 277 -32.91 21.12 16.17
N GLY A 278 -31.88 21.44 16.94
CA GLY A 278 -30.51 21.04 16.63
C GLY A 278 -30.32 19.53 16.58
N VAL A 279 -30.91 18.79 17.53
CA VAL A 279 -30.89 17.31 17.54
C VAL A 279 -31.65 16.75 16.33
N VAL A 280 -32.82 17.29 15.98
CA VAL A 280 -33.57 16.88 14.78
C VAL A 280 -32.74 17.11 13.50
N MET A 281 -32.00 18.21 13.40
CA MET A 281 -31.09 18.45 12.29
C MET A 281 -29.95 17.42 12.24
N LEU A 282 -29.30 17.10 13.37
CA LEU A 282 -28.25 16.08 13.43
C LEU A 282 -28.79 14.69 13.05
N VAL A 283 -29.96 14.30 13.56
CA VAL A 283 -30.63 13.04 13.21
C VAL A 283 -30.99 13.01 11.72
N SER A 284 -31.45 14.14 11.17
CA SER A 284 -31.74 14.25 9.74
C SER A 284 -30.48 14.06 8.89
N LEU A 285 -29.34 14.65 9.29
CA LEU A 285 -28.06 14.45 8.63
C LEU A 285 -27.60 12.98 8.67
N CYS A 286 -27.76 12.31 9.82
CA CYS A 286 -27.48 10.88 9.94
C CYS A 286 -28.39 10.04 9.05
N ASN A 287 -29.68 10.41 8.94
CA ASN A 287 -30.62 9.75 8.05
C ASN A 287 -30.27 9.96 6.57
N PHE A 288 -29.84 11.16 6.18
CA PHE A 288 -29.36 11.43 4.82
C PHE A 288 -28.11 10.61 4.48
N ALA A 289 -27.12 10.58 5.38
CA ALA A 289 -25.93 9.73 5.22
C ALA A 289 -26.31 8.24 5.07
N GLY A 290 -27.24 7.75 5.90
CA GLY A 290 -27.75 6.38 5.78
C GLY A 290 -28.61 6.12 4.53
N GLN A 291 -29.21 7.15 3.93
CA GLN A 291 -29.91 7.02 2.65
C GLN A 291 -28.93 6.93 1.48
N ASP A 292 -27.87 7.71 1.51
CA ASP A 292 -26.79 7.67 0.51
C ASP A 292 -26.11 6.29 0.51
N GLU A 293 -25.81 5.75 1.69
CA GLU A 293 -25.24 4.41 1.83
C GLU A 293 -26.19 3.32 1.28
N LYS A 294 -27.50 3.45 1.54
CA LYS A 294 -28.50 2.51 1.01
C LYS A 294 -28.58 2.56 -0.50
N LEU A 295 -28.57 3.76 -1.08
CA LEU A 295 -28.61 3.96 -2.53
C LEU A 295 -27.39 3.33 -3.20
N GLU A 296 -26.20 3.56 -2.67
CA GLU A 296 -24.97 2.94 -3.21
C GLU A 296 -24.96 1.42 -3.04
N SER A 297 -25.52 0.91 -1.94
CA SER A 297 -25.67 -0.53 -1.73
C SER A 297 -26.68 -1.15 -2.70
N GLU A 298 -27.74 -0.42 -3.04
CA GLU A 298 -28.73 -0.83 -4.04
C GLU A 298 -28.13 -0.86 -5.45
N TRP A 299 -27.31 0.12 -5.81
CA TRP A 299 -26.54 0.10 -7.06
C TRP A 299 -25.62 -1.13 -7.09
N ALA A 300 -24.76 -1.31 -6.08
CA ALA A 300 -23.85 -2.44 -6.01
C ALA A 300 -24.58 -3.79 -6.12
N ARG A 301 -25.71 -3.94 -5.42
CA ARG A 301 -26.56 -5.13 -5.48
C ARG A 301 -27.14 -5.35 -6.87
N SER A 302 -27.71 -4.31 -7.48
CA SER A 302 -28.34 -4.40 -8.81
C SER A 302 -27.32 -4.79 -9.87
N HIS A 303 -26.11 -4.21 -9.82
CA HIS A 303 -25.02 -4.57 -10.70
C HIS A 303 -24.48 -5.99 -10.45
N SER A 304 -24.40 -6.42 -9.19
CA SER A 304 -23.94 -7.77 -8.83
C SER A 304 -24.88 -8.87 -9.31
N LEU A 305 -26.19 -8.59 -9.44
CA LEU A 305 -27.15 -9.55 -10.00
C LEU A 305 -26.95 -9.78 -11.51
N GLU A 306 -26.35 -8.83 -12.20
CA GLU A 306 -26.07 -8.91 -13.64
C GLU A 306 -24.60 -9.26 -13.91
N SER A 307 -23.78 -9.57 -12.89
CA SER A 307 -22.33 -9.77 -13.05
C SER A 307 -21.95 -10.96 -13.93
N LEU A 308 -22.86 -11.93 -14.08
CA LEU A 308 -22.68 -13.14 -14.89
C LEU A 308 -23.33 -13.00 -16.29
N THR A 309 -23.85 -11.83 -16.66
CA THR A 309 -24.42 -11.64 -18.00
C THR A 309 -23.32 -11.49 -19.03
N ASN A 310 -23.43 -12.20 -20.15
CA ASN A 310 -22.58 -11.96 -21.32
C ASN A 310 -22.65 -10.49 -21.75
N LEU A 311 -21.52 -9.97 -22.21
CA LEU A 311 -21.29 -8.55 -22.39
C LEU A 311 -21.35 -8.20 -23.87
N PRO A 312 -22.07 -7.15 -24.28
CA PRO A 312 -21.93 -6.64 -25.64
C PRO A 312 -20.52 -6.07 -25.85
N ASP A 313 -19.96 -6.24 -27.03
CA ASP A 313 -18.66 -5.66 -27.38
C ASP A 313 -18.86 -4.30 -28.08
N ILE A 314 -18.32 -3.24 -27.48
CA ILE A 314 -18.40 -1.88 -28.04
C ILE A 314 -17.21 -1.69 -28.98
N GLN A 315 -17.48 -1.42 -30.25
CA GLN A 315 -16.45 -1.26 -31.27
C GLN A 315 -16.03 0.21 -31.45
N THR A 316 -17.01 1.12 -31.44
CA THR A 316 -16.75 2.55 -31.62
C THR A 316 -17.70 3.40 -30.80
N ILE A 317 -17.22 4.51 -30.24
CA ILE A 317 -18.03 5.57 -29.63
C ILE A 317 -17.70 6.90 -30.32
N THR A 318 -18.69 7.53 -30.94
CA THR A 318 -18.48 8.83 -31.60
C THR A 318 -19.61 9.80 -31.26
N GLY A 319 -19.34 11.10 -31.21
CA GLY A 319 -20.38 12.07 -30.89
C GLY A 319 -19.92 13.37 -30.25
N ASN A 320 -20.88 14.11 -29.70
CA ASN A 320 -20.67 15.42 -29.08
C ASN A 320 -20.90 15.34 -27.57
N VAL A 321 -20.01 16.01 -26.82
CA VAL A 321 -20.08 16.13 -25.37
C VAL A 321 -20.04 17.61 -24.99
N ASP A 322 -21.18 18.12 -24.54
CA ASP A 322 -21.36 19.50 -24.12
C ASP A 322 -21.23 19.61 -22.60
N VAL A 323 -20.10 20.12 -22.11
CA VAL A 323 -19.80 20.13 -20.67
C VAL A 323 -20.09 21.49 -20.05
N PHE A 324 -20.98 21.56 -19.05
CA PHE A 324 -21.22 22.77 -18.26
C PHE A 324 -20.65 22.56 -16.84
N PRO A 325 -19.40 23.00 -16.56
CA PRO A 325 -18.67 22.63 -15.35
C PRO A 325 -19.46 22.87 -14.06
N GLY A 326 -19.53 21.87 -13.19
CA GLY A 326 -20.25 21.92 -11.92
C GLY A 326 -21.79 21.89 -12.00
N ASN A 327 -22.36 21.91 -13.20
CA ASN A 327 -23.81 21.96 -13.42
C ASN A 327 -24.32 20.68 -14.11
N LYS A 328 -24.03 20.49 -15.39
CA LYS A 328 -24.53 19.34 -16.17
C LYS A 328 -23.65 19.00 -17.37
N ILE A 329 -23.80 17.79 -17.88
CA ILE A 329 -23.21 17.33 -19.14
C ILE A 329 -24.37 16.95 -20.08
N ARG A 330 -24.20 17.23 -21.38
CA ARG A 330 -25.07 16.69 -22.44
C ARG A 330 -24.25 15.79 -23.33
N LEU A 331 -24.81 14.64 -23.65
CA LEU A 331 -24.23 13.57 -24.44
C LEU A 331 -25.11 13.36 -25.68
N GLU A 332 -24.51 13.43 -26.85
CA GLU A 332 -25.11 13.02 -28.13
C GLU A 332 -24.15 11.99 -28.74
N LEU A 333 -24.39 10.71 -28.47
CA LEU A 333 -23.45 9.63 -28.78
C LEU A 333 -24.06 8.65 -29.78
N GLN A 334 -23.25 8.18 -30.72
CA GLN A 334 -23.51 6.97 -31.50
C GLN A 334 -22.46 5.91 -31.13
N LEU A 335 -22.94 4.69 -30.89
CA LEU A 335 -22.14 3.52 -30.56
C LEU A 335 -22.36 2.45 -31.63
N GLN A 336 -21.28 1.76 -31.99
CA GLN A 336 -21.36 0.53 -32.78
C GLN A 336 -21.09 -0.64 -31.84
N VAL A 337 -22.03 -1.59 -31.79
CA VAL A 337 -22.01 -2.68 -30.81
C VAL A 337 -22.19 -4.03 -31.50
N LEU A 338 -21.37 -5.00 -31.14
CA LEU A 338 -21.50 -6.41 -31.52
C LEU A 338 -22.06 -7.21 -30.33
N PRO A 339 -23.24 -7.84 -30.45
CA PRO A 339 -23.74 -8.71 -29.40
C PRO A 339 -22.93 -10.01 -29.34
N ILE A 340 -22.74 -10.57 -28.13
CA ILE A 340 -22.17 -11.91 -27.99
C ILE A 340 -23.21 -12.98 -28.36
N SER A 341 -22.74 -13.99 -29.10
CA SER A 341 -23.51 -15.07 -29.75
C SER A 341 -24.35 -15.95 -28.81
N ASP A 342 -24.18 -15.85 -27.49
CA ASP A 342 -24.79 -16.76 -26.53
C ASP A 342 -26.23 -16.33 -26.16
N HIS A 343 -27.15 -17.31 -26.15
CA HIS A 343 -28.60 -17.12 -26.24
C HIS A 343 -29.33 -17.12 -24.90
N SER A 344 -28.62 -17.06 -23.77
CA SER A 344 -29.20 -17.23 -22.43
C SER A 344 -29.92 -15.99 -21.87
N ASN A 345 -29.54 -14.77 -22.27
CA ASN A 345 -30.07 -13.52 -21.70
C ASN A 345 -31.07 -12.80 -22.61
N ALA A 346 -32.14 -12.25 -22.02
CA ALA A 346 -33.20 -11.52 -22.72
C ALA A 346 -32.83 -10.05 -23.08
N TYR A 347 -31.80 -9.50 -22.44
CA TYR A 347 -31.38 -8.11 -22.57
C TYR A 347 -29.87 -8.00 -22.78
N GLU A 348 -29.46 -7.01 -23.56
CA GLU A 348 -28.09 -6.50 -23.55
C GLU A 348 -27.98 -5.41 -22.48
N VAL A 349 -26.90 -5.46 -21.69
CA VAL A 349 -26.71 -4.62 -20.50
C VAL A 349 -25.56 -3.66 -20.73
N PHE A 350 -25.79 -2.38 -20.41
CA PHE A 350 -24.77 -1.33 -20.38
C PHE A 350 -24.81 -0.60 -19.04
N SER A 351 -23.71 0.01 -18.64
CA SER A 351 -23.65 0.92 -17.51
C SER A 351 -23.48 2.36 -17.97
N LEU A 352 -24.27 3.26 -17.38
CA LEU A 352 -24.19 4.70 -17.59
C LEU A 352 -24.52 5.40 -16.28
N ASN A 353 -23.81 6.49 -15.96
CA ASN A 353 -23.97 7.18 -14.69
C ASN A 353 -25.45 7.52 -14.38
N PRO A 354 -25.99 7.16 -13.20
CA PRO A 354 -27.40 7.36 -12.85
C PRO A 354 -27.80 8.84 -12.71
N GLY A 355 -26.83 9.76 -12.67
CA GLY A 355 -27.09 11.20 -12.70
C GLY A 355 -27.61 11.72 -14.04
N TYR A 356 -27.59 10.90 -15.10
CA TYR A 356 -28.14 11.24 -16.41
C TYR A 356 -29.63 10.91 -16.54
N LYS A 357 -30.32 11.71 -17.34
CA LYS A 357 -31.63 11.38 -17.91
C LYS A 357 -31.48 11.13 -19.39
N ILE A 358 -31.82 9.92 -19.85
CA ILE A 358 -31.88 9.57 -21.28
C ILE A 358 -33.10 10.28 -21.88
N GLU A 359 -32.87 11.12 -22.89
CA GLU A 359 -33.92 11.84 -23.60
C GLU A 359 -34.46 11.03 -24.77
N THR A 360 -33.55 10.45 -25.56
CA THR A 360 -33.88 9.58 -26.68
C THR A 360 -32.87 8.44 -26.77
N LEU A 361 -33.37 7.24 -27.05
CA LEU A 361 -32.59 6.05 -27.35
C LEU A 361 -33.04 5.52 -28.71
N GLU A 362 -32.13 5.39 -29.67
CA GLU A 362 -32.44 4.82 -30.99
C GLU A 362 -31.55 3.61 -31.27
N VAL A 363 -32.14 2.55 -31.82
CA VAL A 363 -31.42 1.37 -32.29
C VAL A 363 -31.67 1.19 -33.78
N ASN A 364 -30.62 1.16 -34.59
CA ASN A 364 -30.70 1.09 -36.06
C ASN A 364 -31.68 2.12 -36.66
N GLY A 365 -31.65 3.36 -36.13
CA GLY A 365 -32.53 4.46 -36.56
C GLY A 365 -33.98 4.38 -36.05
N THR A 366 -34.34 3.39 -35.24
CA THR A 366 -35.68 3.28 -34.64
C THR A 366 -35.65 3.74 -33.19
N THR A 367 -36.46 4.75 -32.84
CA THR A 367 -36.59 5.22 -31.45
C THR A 367 -37.25 4.15 -30.58
N LEU A 368 -36.59 3.82 -29.48
CA LEU A 368 -36.95 2.73 -28.59
C LEU A 368 -37.60 3.28 -27.32
N SER A 369 -38.76 2.74 -26.95
CA SER A 369 -39.50 3.10 -25.73
C SER A 369 -39.50 2.01 -24.66
N ASP A 370 -39.29 0.75 -25.04
CA ASP A 370 -39.24 -0.41 -24.16
C ASP A 370 -37.81 -0.73 -23.67
N TYR A 371 -37.14 0.27 -23.10
CA TYR A 371 -35.86 0.10 -22.40
C TYR A 371 -36.01 0.38 -20.92
N ARG A 372 -35.09 -0.14 -20.10
CA ARG A 372 -35.06 0.15 -18.65
C ARG A 372 -33.73 0.80 -18.29
N PHE A 373 -33.79 1.94 -17.60
CA PHE A 373 -32.62 2.63 -17.08
C PHE A 373 -32.82 2.93 -15.59
N GLU A 374 -32.28 2.07 -14.74
CA GLU A 374 -32.42 2.13 -13.29
C GLU A 374 -31.09 1.73 -12.64
N ALA A 375 -30.75 2.33 -11.48
CA ALA A 375 -29.52 2.03 -10.74
C ALA A 375 -28.21 2.15 -11.55
N GLY A 376 -28.20 2.90 -12.66
CA GLY A 376 -27.05 3.02 -13.56
C GLY A 376 -26.93 1.91 -14.60
N LEU A 377 -27.89 0.97 -14.65
CA LEU A 377 -27.99 -0.10 -15.64
C LEU A 377 -28.96 0.28 -16.76
N LEU A 378 -28.47 0.31 -18.00
CA LEU A 378 -29.28 0.43 -19.21
C LEU A 378 -29.49 -0.96 -19.82
N LYS A 379 -30.72 -1.46 -19.75
CA LYS A 379 -31.12 -2.76 -20.29
C LYS A 379 -31.94 -2.58 -21.56
N ILE A 380 -31.45 -3.13 -22.67
CA ILE A 380 -32.08 -3.04 -23.99
C ILE A 380 -32.46 -4.46 -24.45
N PRO A 381 -33.70 -4.72 -24.89
CA PRO A 381 -34.11 -6.06 -25.31
C PRO A 381 -33.24 -6.60 -26.45
N LYS A 382 -32.78 -7.86 -26.35
CA LYS A 382 -31.84 -8.48 -27.30
C LYS A 382 -32.40 -8.54 -28.73
N GLN A 383 -33.72 -8.55 -28.91
CA GLN A 383 -34.39 -8.56 -30.21
C GLN A 383 -34.02 -7.39 -31.14
N TYR A 384 -33.49 -6.30 -30.59
CA TYR A 384 -33.06 -5.13 -31.35
C TYR A 384 -31.60 -5.21 -31.83
N PHE A 385 -30.85 -6.23 -31.38
CA PHE A 385 -29.45 -6.43 -31.75
C PHE A 385 -29.32 -7.48 -32.85
N SER A 386 -28.43 -7.20 -33.80
CA SER A 386 -28.08 -8.13 -34.88
C SER A 386 -26.64 -8.62 -34.70
N ASN A 387 -26.38 -9.88 -35.04
CA ASN A 387 -25.03 -10.46 -35.01
C ASN A 387 -24.06 -9.79 -36.01
N ALA A 388 -24.58 -9.01 -36.97
CA ALA A 388 -23.77 -8.26 -37.94
C ALA A 388 -23.32 -6.89 -37.41
N GLY A 389 -23.68 -6.53 -36.18
CA GLY A 389 -23.47 -5.20 -35.61
C GLY A 389 -24.76 -4.40 -35.49
N THR A 390 -24.80 -3.50 -34.52
CA THR A 390 -25.97 -2.68 -34.20
C THR A 390 -25.53 -1.24 -33.88
N GLU A 391 -26.19 -0.27 -34.52
CA GLU A 391 -25.98 1.16 -34.22
C GLU A 391 -26.91 1.58 -33.09
N LEU A 392 -26.34 2.13 -32.01
CA LEU A 392 -27.06 2.66 -30.85
C LEU A 392 -26.82 4.17 -30.74
N LYS A 393 -27.88 4.98 -30.77
CA LYS A 393 -27.78 6.43 -30.51
C LYS A 393 -28.38 6.78 -29.16
N ILE A 394 -27.57 7.42 -28.32
CA ILE A 394 -27.94 7.81 -26.96
C ILE A 394 -27.84 9.32 -26.84
N ASN A 395 -28.97 9.97 -26.58
CA ASN A 395 -29.01 11.37 -26.16
C ASN A 395 -29.36 11.43 -24.67
N ALA A 396 -28.47 11.97 -23.86
CA ALA A 396 -28.65 12.05 -22.41
C ALA A 396 -28.15 13.38 -21.85
N GLN A 397 -28.80 13.88 -20.79
CA GLN A 397 -28.28 15.03 -20.06
C GLN A 397 -28.53 14.93 -18.56
N GLY A 398 -27.66 15.53 -17.76
CA GLY A 398 -27.80 15.51 -16.31
C GLY A 398 -26.54 15.95 -15.59
N LYS A 399 -26.63 16.02 -14.26
CA LYS A 399 -25.48 16.22 -13.39
C LYS A 399 -24.96 14.85 -12.99
N VAL A 400 -23.71 14.56 -13.36
CA VAL A 400 -23.03 13.31 -13.00
C VAL A 400 -23.09 13.10 -11.48
N ASP A 401 -23.53 11.91 -11.06
CA ASP A 401 -23.45 11.49 -9.66
C ASP A 401 -22.05 10.92 -9.41
N LEU A 402 -21.24 11.66 -8.65
CA LEU A 402 -19.83 11.34 -8.40
C LEU A 402 -19.65 10.14 -7.44
N ARG A 403 -20.74 9.67 -6.80
CA ARG A 403 -20.73 8.51 -5.90
C ARG A 403 -20.79 7.17 -6.64
N PHE A 404 -21.28 7.18 -7.87
CA PHE A 404 -21.43 5.98 -8.68
C PHE A 404 -20.09 5.58 -9.29
N ALA A 405 -19.19 4.94 -8.53
CA ALA A 405 -17.97 4.33 -9.04
C ALA A 405 -17.51 3.18 -8.14
N TYR A 406 -16.80 2.21 -8.72
CA TYR A 406 -16.07 1.18 -7.99
C TYR A 406 -16.94 0.45 -6.94
N LEU A 407 -18.16 0.07 -7.35
CA LEU A 407 -19.22 -0.45 -6.48
C LEU A 407 -18.85 -1.76 -5.77
N ASP A 408 -17.84 -2.47 -6.29
CA ASP A 408 -17.31 -3.75 -5.85
C ASP A 408 -15.97 -3.65 -5.08
N SER A 409 -15.54 -2.45 -4.69
CA SER A 409 -14.29 -2.25 -3.92
C SER A 409 -14.30 -3.10 -2.65
N VAL A 410 -13.28 -3.96 -2.46
CA VAL A 410 -13.15 -4.80 -1.25
C VAL A 410 -12.91 -3.94 -0.01
N LEU A 411 -12.16 -2.84 -0.14
CA LEU A 411 -12.00 -1.83 0.91
C LEU A 411 -12.81 -0.57 0.58
N ARG A 412 -13.81 -0.28 1.40
CA ARG A 412 -14.67 0.91 1.32
C ARG A 412 -14.32 1.88 2.45
N ILE A 413 -13.67 3.01 2.12
CA ILE A 413 -13.19 4.01 3.10
C ILE A 413 -14.36 4.56 3.93
N ASP A 414 -15.48 4.81 3.28
CA ASP A 414 -16.75 5.30 3.85
C ASP A 414 -17.28 4.40 4.97
N ARG A 415 -17.03 3.08 4.88
CA ARG A 415 -17.61 2.06 5.77
C ARG A 415 -16.68 1.54 6.87
N ASN A 416 -15.39 1.86 6.82
CA ASN A 416 -14.39 1.34 7.76
C ASN A 416 -14.23 2.23 9.02
N TYR A 417 -13.56 1.70 10.05
CA TYR A 417 -13.33 2.38 11.34
C TYR A 417 -12.04 3.23 11.39
N PHE A 418 -12.04 4.28 12.21
CA PHE A 418 -11.11 5.43 12.24
C PHE A 418 -9.60 5.12 12.24
N ASN A 419 -9.14 4.05 12.89
CA ASN A 419 -7.70 3.83 13.10
C ASN A 419 -6.95 3.38 11.83
N ALA A 420 -7.63 2.83 10.81
CA ALA A 420 -7.00 2.42 9.55
C ALA A 420 -7.07 3.49 8.43
N ILE A 421 -7.70 4.64 8.67
CA ILE A 421 -8.28 5.48 7.60
C ILE A 421 -7.47 6.73 7.26
N ASN A 422 -6.73 7.31 8.21
CA ASN A 422 -6.06 8.61 7.96
C ASN A 422 -5.05 8.55 6.82
N PHE A 423 -4.37 7.41 6.64
CA PHE A 423 -3.43 7.19 5.54
C PHE A 423 -4.14 6.91 4.20
N ILE A 424 -5.18 6.08 4.20
CA ILE A 424 -5.94 5.79 2.98
C ILE A 424 -6.68 7.05 2.48
N ARG A 425 -7.10 7.97 3.37
CA ARG A 425 -7.66 9.27 2.95
C ARG A 425 -6.63 10.19 2.27
N ALA A 426 -5.34 10.04 2.56
CA ALA A 426 -4.28 10.71 1.80
C ALA A 426 -4.15 10.18 0.35
N LEU A 427 -4.85 9.10 0.00
CA LEU A 427 -4.99 8.60 -1.36
C LEU A 427 -6.16 9.25 -2.13
N GLY A 428 -6.86 10.22 -1.52
CA GLY A 428 -8.01 10.90 -2.10
C GLY A 428 -9.34 10.18 -1.84
N ASP A 429 -10.43 10.94 -1.75
CA ASP A 429 -11.78 10.47 -1.42
C ASP A 429 -12.82 10.71 -2.53
N GLU A 430 -12.52 11.51 -3.56
CA GLU A 430 -13.44 11.79 -4.67
C GLU A 430 -13.12 10.91 -5.90
N TYR A 431 -14.08 10.11 -6.37
CA TYR A 431 -13.89 9.21 -7.53
C TYR A 431 -13.72 9.94 -8.86
N SER A 432 -14.20 11.18 -8.93
CA SER A 432 -14.09 12.12 -10.04
C SER A 432 -14.44 13.51 -9.52
N ILE A 433 -14.05 14.54 -10.26
CA ILE A 433 -14.24 15.93 -9.84
C ILE A 433 -15.03 16.66 -10.92
N PHE A 434 -16.20 17.18 -10.55
CA PHE A 434 -17.03 18.01 -11.44
C PHE A 434 -17.31 19.36 -10.79
N HIS A 435 -16.32 20.25 -10.86
CA HIS A 435 -16.31 21.55 -10.21
C HIS A 435 -16.38 22.71 -11.24
N PRO A 436 -16.93 23.90 -10.91
CA PRO A 436 -16.98 25.03 -11.83
C PRO A 436 -15.63 25.47 -12.42
N ASN A 437 -14.52 25.19 -11.73
CA ASN A 437 -13.16 25.59 -12.13
C ASN A 437 -12.28 24.42 -12.62
N PHE A 438 -12.73 23.17 -12.42
CA PHE A 438 -11.92 21.99 -12.71
C PHE A 438 -12.81 20.79 -12.99
N ILE A 439 -12.46 20.02 -14.02
CA ILE A 439 -13.14 18.77 -14.37
C ILE A 439 -12.11 17.65 -14.43
N ALA A 440 -12.38 16.54 -13.76
CA ALA A 440 -11.76 15.24 -13.99
C ALA A 440 -12.87 14.20 -14.01
N LEU A 441 -13.29 13.78 -15.21
CA LEU A 441 -14.23 12.69 -15.42
C LEU A 441 -13.41 11.43 -15.65
N LEU A 442 -13.28 10.59 -14.62
CA LEU A 442 -12.58 9.32 -14.72
C LEU A 442 -13.52 8.22 -15.23
N PRO A 443 -13.02 7.17 -15.89
CA PRO A 443 -13.85 6.09 -16.41
C PRO A 443 -14.65 5.36 -15.33
N GLY A 444 -14.14 5.31 -14.10
CA GLY A 444 -14.77 4.63 -12.97
C GLY A 444 -16.19 5.10 -12.68
N ILE A 445 -16.53 6.36 -12.97
CA ILE A 445 -17.88 6.91 -12.75
C ILE A 445 -18.89 6.62 -13.87
N LYS A 446 -18.48 5.90 -14.92
CA LYS A 446 -19.32 5.56 -16.09
C LYS A 446 -19.98 6.79 -16.73
N TRP A 447 -19.20 7.88 -16.87
CA TRP A 447 -19.67 9.11 -17.50
C TRP A 447 -19.91 8.95 -19.01
N LEU A 448 -19.26 7.98 -19.64
CA LEU A 448 -19.63 7.41 -20.94
C LEU A 448 -20.24 6.02 -20.74
N PRO A 449 -21.10 5.55 -21.66
CA PRO A 449 -21.63 4.20 -21.63
C PRO A 449 -20.51 3.16 -21.70
N THR A 450 -20.59 2.13 -20.86
CA THR A 450 -19.71 0.96 -20.92
C THR A 450 -20.56 -0.31 -21.07
N ALA A 451 -20.02 -1.35 -21.68
CA ALA A 451 -20.70 -2.64 -21.71
C ALA A 451 -20.85 -3.21 -20.30
N GLY A 452 -21.91 -3.99 -20.07
CA GLY A 452 -22.13 -4.72 -18.82
C GLY A 452 -22.38 -3.90 -17.57
N PRO A 453 -22.44 -4.56 -16.40
CA PRO A 453 -22.53 -3.91 -15.11
C PRO A 453 -21.20 -3.28 -14.67
N ALA A 454 -21.27 -2.27 -13.79
CA ALA A 454 -20.15 -1.56 -13.18
C ALA A 454 -19.52 -2.30 -11.97
N VAL A 455 -19.44 -3.63 -12.04
CA VAL A 455 -18.80 -4.52 -11.04
C VAL A 455 -18.03 -5.63 -11.76
N SER A 456 -17.07 -6.24 -11.08
CA SER A 456 -16.22 -7.34 -11.60
C SER A 456 -15.37 -6.95 -12.82
N GLU A 457 -15.02 -5.67 -12.95
CA GLU A 457 -14.13 -5.17 -14.03
C GLU A 457 -12.68 -5.63 -13.86
N ASP A 458 -12.32 -6.15 -12.70
CA ASP A 458 -11.01 -6.71 -12.37
C ASP A 458 -10.93 -8.24 -12.48
N GLN A 459 -12.03 -8.90 -12.90
CA GLN A 459 -12.12 -10.34 -13.12
C GLN A 459 -11.92 -10.68 -14.60
N PHE A 460 -10.68 -10.53 -15.09
CA PHE A 460 -10.35 -10.76 -16.51
C PHE A 460 -10.57 -12.19 -16.99
N ASP A 461 -10.63 -13.12 -16.04
CA ASP A 461 -10.94 -14.54 -16.24
C ASP A 461 -12.41 -14.78 -16.60
N VAL A 462 -13.30 -13.91 -16.12
CA VAL A 462 -14.74 -13.96 -16.40
C VAL A 462 -15.12 -12.96 -17.49
N ARG A 463 -14.45 -11.79 -17.50
CA ARG A 463 -14.77 -10.66 -18.36
C ARG A 463 -13.51 -10.11 -19.02
N ALA A 464 -13.40 -10.29 -20.32
CA ALA A 464 -12.38 -9.61 -21.11
C ALA A 464 -12.54 -8.08 -21.01
N ARG A 465 -11.42 -7.36 -21.12
CA ARG A 465 -11.43 -5.89 -21.14
C ARG A 465 -11.84 -5.41 -22.53
N ASP A 466 -12.81 -4.50 -22.58
CA ASP A 466 -13.29 -3.88 -23.81
C ASP A 466 -12.23 -2.90 -24.37
N TYR A 467 -12.04 -2.89 -25.70
CA TYR A 467 -11.19 -1.95 -26.43
C TYR A 467 -11.99 -1.34 -27.58
N PHE A 468 -12.06 -0.02 -27.65
CA PHE A 468 -12.93 0.65 -28.63
C PHE A 468 -12.29 1.89 -29.24
N ASN A 469 -12.70 2.21 -30.46
CA ASN A 469 -12.29 3.43 -31.14
C ASN A 469 -13.14 4.62 -30.68
N ILE A 470 -12.54 5.81 -30.59
CA ILE A 470 -13.27 7.02 -30.19
C ILE A 470 -13.16 8.13 -31.24
N ASP A 471 -14.23 8.90 -31.37
CA ASP A 471 -14.23 10.19 -32.09
C ASP A 471 -15.19 11.15 -31.38
N LEU A 472 -14.67 11.86 -30.37
CA LEU A 472 -15.46 12.71 -29.49
C LEU A 472 -15.15 14.19 -29.70
N GLN A 473 -16.18 15.00 -29.91
CA GLN A 473 -16.09 16.47 -29.86
C GLN A 473 -16.54 16.98 -28.50
N VAL A 474 -15.63 17.59 -27.76
CA VAL A 474 -15.87 18.09 -26.40
C VAL A 474 -15.91 19.61 -26.40
N THR A 475 -17.03 20.17 -25.96
CA THR A 475 -17.24 21.62 -25.85
C THR A 475 -17.06 22.10 -24.41
N LEU A 476 -16.15 23.04 -24.20
CA LEU A 476 -15.70 23.54 -22.89
C LEU A 476 -15.74 25.08 -22.82
N PRO A 477 -15.54 25.68 -21.63
CA PRO A 477 -15.34 27.13 -21.53
C PRO A 477 -14.15 27.61 -22.37
N LYS A 478 -14.20 28.86 -22.86
CA LYS A 478 -13.30 29.40 -23.89
C LYS A 478 -11.79 29.27 -23.59
N ASN A 479 -11.39 29.45 -22.34
CA ASN A 479 -9.97 29.50 -21.93
C ASN A 479 -9.48 28.19 -21.31
N TRP A 480 -10.25 27.11 -21.42
CA TRP A 480 -9.89 25.84 -20.83
C TRP A 480 -9.12 24.98 -21.82
N ILE A 481 -8.14 24.24 -21.31
CA ILE A 481 -7.41 23.20 -22.03
C ILE A 481 -7.90 21.87 -21.48
N ALA A 482 -8.11 20.90 -22.37
CA ALA A 482 -8.48 19.54 -22.01
C ALA A 482 -7.37 18.56 -22.39
N ALA A 483 -7.21 17.56 -21.54
CA ALA A 483 -6.51 16.32 -21.83
C ALA A 483 -7.54 15.18 -21.87
N GLY A 484 -7.32 14.27 -22.80
CA GLY A 484 -8.11 13.08 -23.07
C GLY A 484 -7.24 12.09 -23.84
N PRO A 485 -7.79 10.94 -24.23
CA PRO A 485 -7.02 9.96 -24.98
C PRO A 485 -6.65 10.47 -26.39
N GLY A 486 -5.35 10.41 -26.70
CA GLY A 486 -4.79 10.84 -27.98
C GLY A 486 -4.65 12.36 -28.13
N HIS A 487 -4.21 12.79 -29.31
CA HIS A 487 -3.94 14.18 -29.60
C HIS A 487 -5.22 15.03 -29.61
N ARG A 488 -5.18 16.23 -29.00
CA ARG A 488 -6.31 17.18 -29.02
C ARG A 488 -6.32 18.04 -30.28
N GLU A 489 -7.30 17.82 -31.15
CA GLU A 489 -7.51 18.70 -32.31
C GLU A 489 -8.41 19.88 -31.93
N LYS A 490 -7.94 21.11 -32.12
CA LYS A 490 -8.69 22.33 -31.75
C LYS A 490 -9.55 22.82 -32.91
N LEU A 491 -10.87 22.57 -32.84
CA LEU A 491 -11.81 22.92 -33.92
C LEU A 491 -12.29 24.38 -33.86
N SER A 492 -12.53 24.95 -32.67
CA SER A 492 -13.02 26.33 -32.53
C SER A 492 -12.79 26.93 -31.14
N THR A 493 -12.63 28.25 -31.05
CA THR A 493 -12.57 29.00 -29.78
C THR A 493 -13.36 30.32 -29.79
N LYS A 494 -14.33 30.48 -30.70
CA LYS A 494 -15.05 31.76 -30.84
C LYS A 494 -15.82 32.15 -29.56
N LYS A 495 -16.70 31.26 -29.09
CA LYS A 495 -17.51 31.44 -27.85
C LYS A 495 -17.15 30.45 -26.74
N ARG A 496 -16.90 29.20 -27.13
CA ARG A 496 -16.52 28.06 -26.29
C ARG A 496 -15.35 27.36 -26.98
N ALA A 497 -14.51 26.68 -26.20
CA ALA A 497 -13.43 25.86 -26.75
C ALA A 497 -14.03 24.52 -27.20
N VAL A 498 -13.75 24.11 -28.43
CA VAL A 498 -14.19 22.81 -28.98
C VAL A 498 -12.95 22.04 -29.35
N TYR A 499 -12.80 20.87 -28.73
CA TYR A 499 -11.70 19.94 -28.98
C TYR A 499 -12.25 18.63 -29.54
N ARG A 500 -11.55 18.02 -30.48
CA ARG A 500 -11.83 16.66 -30.96
C ARG A 500 -10.74 15.72 -30.47
N PHE A 501 -11.15 14.58 -29.91
CA PHE A 501 -10.28 13.50 -29.48
C PHE A 501 -10.54 12.28 -30.37
N LYS A 502 -9.50 11.87 -31.10
CA LYS A 502 -9.51 10.72 -32.00
C LYS A 502 -8.13 10.06 -31.96
N PRO A 503 -7.84 9.22 -30.95
CA PRO A 503 -6.58 8.49 -30.87
C PRO A 503 -6.43 7.55 -32.07
N SER A 504 -5.18 7.30 -32.45
CA SER A 504 -4.82 6.39 -33.55
C SER A 504 -5.06 4.92 -33.21
N SER A 505 -5.01 4.56 -31.93
CA SER A 505 -5.22 3.20 -31.42
C SER A 505 -6.52 3.11 -30.60
N PRO A 506 -7.19 1.94 -30.57
CA PRO A 506 -8.30 1.68 -29.66
C PRO A 506 -7.90 1.92 -28.20
N VAL A 507 -8.86 2.34 -27.37
CA VAL A 507 -8.61 2.61 -25.95
C VAL A 507 -9.52 1.76 -25.07
N PRO A 508 -9.03 1.31 -23.90
CA PRO A 508 -9.85 0.54 -22.96
C PRO A 508 -10.81 1.42 -22.15
N ALA A 509 -10.53 2.72 -22.07
CA ALA A 509 -11.26 3.65 -21.22
C ALA A 509 -11.02 5.10 -21.66
N VAL A 510 -11.92 6.01 -21.27
CA VAL A 510 -11.81 7.44 -21.59
C VAL A 510 -11.90 8.29 -20.33
N ALA A 511 -10.80 8.95 -19.99
CA ALA A 511 -10.78 10.02 -19.01
C ALA A 511 -10.82 11.38 -19.72
N LEU A 512 -11.45 12.38 -19.09
CA LEU A 512 -11.42 13.77 -19.54
C LEU A 512 -11.03 14.68 -18.38
N ILE A 513 -9.89 15.35 -18.51
CA ILE A 513 -9.40 16.31 -17.52
C ILE A 513 -9.33 17.68 -18.17
N ALA A 514 -9.99 18.68 -17.58
CA ALA A 514 -10.04 20.02 -18.15
C ALA A 514 -10.05 21.11 -17.08
N SER A 515 -9.26 22.15 -17.31
CA SER A 515 -9.24 23.37 -16.50
C SER A 515 -8.58 24.52 -17.28
N ASN A 516 -8.38 25.66 -16.64
CA ASN A 516 -7.60 26.80 -17.15
C ASN A 516 -6.09 26.55 -16.94
N PHE A 517 -5.59 25.45 -17.49
CA PHE A 517 -4.19 25.03 -17.39
C PHE A 517 -3.23 25.95 -18.14
N GLU A 518 -1.96 25.89 -17.74
CA GLU A 518 -0.81 26.20 -18.58
C GLU A 518 -0.22 24.92 -19.15
N GLN A 519 0.49 25.05 -20.26
CA GLN A 519 1.09 23.93 -20.98
C GLN A 519 2.59 24.15 -21.11
N ALA A 520 3.38 23.13 -20.74
CA ALA A 520 4.74 22.92 -21.20
C ALA A 520 4.73 21.73 -22.16
N LYS A 521 5.55 21.75 -23.23
CA LYS A 521 5.55 20.68 -24.23
C LYS A 521 6.91 20.45 -24.84
N MET A 522 7.17 19.22 -25.26
CA MET A 522 8.34 18.80 -26.01
C MET A 522 7.96 17.67 -26.96
N GLU A 523 8.61 17.58 -28.11
CA GLU A 523 8.41 16.50 -29.07
C GLU A 523 9.64 15.57 -29.05
N ILE A 524 9.43 14.26 -28.95
CA ILE A 524 10.49 13.24 -28.89
C ILE A 524 10.11 12.10 -29.84
N ASN A 525 10.93 11.80 -30.86
CA ASN A 525 10.67 10.76 -31.86
C ASN A 525 9.25 10.77 -32.46
N GLY A 526 8.69 11.95 -32.75
CA GLY A 526 7.35 12.10 -33.32
C GLY A 526 6.18 11.96 -32.34
N ILE A 527 6.46 11.82 -31.04
CA ILE A 527 5.46 11.82 -29.96
C ILE A 527 5.53 13.17 -29.23
N GLU A 528 4.40 13.86 -29.12
CA GLU A 528 4.32 15.08 -28.28
C GLU A 528 4.16 14.66 -26.81
N PHE A 529 5.04 15.15 -25.94
CA PHE A 529 4.91 15.07 -24.50
C PHE A 529 4.48 16.44 -23.99
N GLU A 530 3.42 16.48 -23.19
CA GLU A 530 2.98 17.72 -22.58
C GLU A 530 2.79 17.60 -21.08
N PHE A 531 2.93 18.72 -20.39
CA PHE A 531 2.57 18.85 -18.99
C PHE A 531 1.56 19.98 -18.83
N LEU A 532 0.35 19.62 -18.41
CA LEU A 532 -0.73 20.54 -18.08
C LEU A 532 -0.75 20.80 -16.58
N TYR A 533 -0.48 22.05 -16.18
CA TYR A 533 -0.31 22.44 -14.78
C TYR A 533 -1.04 23.74 -14.44
N SER A 534 -1.28 23.96 -13.15
CA SER A 534 -1.95 25.15 -12.63
C SER A 534 -1.05 26.38 -12.73
N LYS A 535 -1.64 27.54 -13.07
CA LYS A 535 -0.92 28.83 -13.07
C LYS A 535 -0.25 29.14 -11.73
N LYS A 536 -0.81 28.64 -10.64
CA LYS A 536 -0.28 28.79 -9.27
C LYS A 536 1.03 28.01 -9.05
N HIS A 537 1.29 26.96 -9.82
CA HIS A 537 2.45 26.06 -9.68
C HIS A 537 3.55 26.31 -10.72
N ARG A 538 3.38 27.34 -11.56
CA ARG A 538 4.33 27.77 -12.59
C ARG A 538 5.77 27.94 -12.10
N ARG A 539 5.97 28.44 -10.87
CA ARG A 539 7.32 28.68 -10.31
C ARG A 539 8.16 27.41 -10.31
N MET A 540 7.59 26.33 -9.79
CA MET A 540 8.25 25.03 -9.65
C MET A 540 8.50 24.38 -11.03
N ILE A 541 7.53 24.46 -11.94
CA ILE A 541 7.71 23.88 -13.28
C ILE A 541 8.79 24.62 -14.07
N ARG A 542 8.85 25.96 -13.96
CA ARG A 542 9.91 26.76 -14.61
C ARG A 542 11.30 26.50 -14.05
N SER A 543 11.44 26.17 -12.76
CA SER A 543 12.76 25.84 -12.21
C SER A 543 13.33 24.54 -12.80
N LEU A 544 12.47 23.63 -13.29
CA LEU A 544 12.91 22.40 -13.96
C LEU A 544 13.22 22.58 -15.45
N ALA A 545 13.10 23.79 -16.01
CA ALA A 545 13.34 24.01 -17.43
C ALA A 545 14.77 23.63 -17.88
N THR A 546 15.74 23.70 -16.97
CA THR A 546 17.14 23.28 -17.23
C THR A 546 17.27 21.77 -17.47
N LEU A 547 16.27 20.97 -17.10
CA LEU A 547 16.26 19.52 -17.32
C LEU A 547 15.87 19.11 -18.73
N GLU A 548 15.34 20.02 -19.56
CA GLU A 548 14.80 19.66 -20.88
C GLU A 548 15.77 18.82 -21.72
N PRO A 549 17.08 19.15 -21.84
CA PRO A 549 18.01 18.34 -22.63
C PRO A 549 18.15 16.91 -22.11
N LYS A 550 18.25 16.72 -20.79
CA LYS A 550 18.39 15.39 -20.17
C LYS A 550 17.10 14.57 -20.25
N LEU A 551 15.93 15.20 -20.09
CA LEU A 551 14.65 14.54 -20.29
C LEU A 551 14.47 14.09 -21.75
N ARG A 552 14.90 14.92 -22.71
CA ARG A 552 14.90 14.58 -24.13
C ARG A 552 15.84 13.43 -24.44
N GLU A 553 17.09 13.51 -24.00
CA GLU A 553 18.10 12.44 -24.17
C GLU A 553 17.57 11.11 -23.64
N TRP A 554 17.10 11.09 -22.39
CA TRP A 554 16.55 9.88 -21.77
C TRP A 554 15.29 9.38 -22.50
N GLY A 555 14.36 10.26 -22.87
CA GLY A 555 13.15 9.89 -23.59
C GLY A 555 13.45 9.32 -24.98
N GLU A 556 14.40 9.90 -25.71
CA GLU A 556 14.84 9.40 -27.01
C GLU A 556 15.47 8.01 -26.88
N GLU A 557 16.33 7.81 -25.88
CA GLU A 557 16.97 6.52 -25.59
C GLU A 557 15.91 5.45 -25.31
N ARG A 558 14.96 5.73 -24.41
CA ARG A 558 13.91 4.77 -24.03
C ARG A 558 12.95 4.46 -25.18
N LEU A 559 12.56 5.45 -25.98
CA LEU A 559 11.69 5.23 -27.14
C LEU A 559 12.42 4.51 -28.28
N LYS A 560 13.70 4.82 -28.54
CA LYS A 560 14.53 4.07 -29.51
C LYS A 560 14.75 2.64 -29.07
N LEU A 561 14.96 2.43 -27.77
CA LEU A 561 15.05 1.09 -27.17
C LEU A 561 13.75 0.33 -27.45
N ALA A 562 12.60 0.87 -27.04
CA ALA A 562 11.28 0.27 -27.31
C ALA A 562 11.02 0.01 -28.81
N GLU A 563 11.41 0.93 -29.70
CA GLU A 563 11.23 0.77 -31.15
C GLU A 563 12.16 -0.32 -31.73
N SER A 564 13.43 -0.36 -31.32
CA SER A 564 14.37 -1.42 -31.71
C SER A 564 13.91 -2.81 -31.26
N MET A 565 13.13 -2.81 -30.20
CA MET A 565 12.48 -3.95 -29.56
C MET A 565 11.11 -4.31 -30.19
N GLY A 566 10.61 -3.53 -31.15
CA GLY A 566 9.30 -3.75 -31.80
C GLY A 566 8.10 -3.26 -30.97
N LEU A 567 8.33 -2.65 -29.81
CA LEU A 567 7.32 -2.10 -28.91
C LEU A 567 7.02 -0.65 -29.29
N LYS A 568 6.04 -0.46 -30.19
CA LYS A 568 5.61 0.88 -30.60
C LYS A 568 4.73 1.54 -29.54
N PHE A 569 5.00 2.81 -29.28
CA PHE A 569 4.13 3.61 -28.43
C PHE A 569 2.79 3.88 -29.16
N PRO A 570 1.63 3.62 -28.54
CA PRO A 570 0.34 3.57 -29.26
C PRO A 570 -0.31 4.93 -29.55
N PHE A 571 0.22 6.04 -29.00
CA PHE A 571 -0.42 7.36 -29.08
C PHE A 571 0.53 8.43 -29.63
N GLU A 572 -0.03 9.44 -30.30
CA GLU A 572 0.74 10.59 -30.81
C GLU A 572 1.06 11.64 -29.72
N LEU A 573 0.37 11.56 -28.56
CA LEU A 573 0.50 12.49 -27.44
C LEU A 573 0.49 11.71 -26.12
N PHE A 574 1.41 12.05 -25.22
CA PHE A 574 1.39 11.63 -23.82
C PHE A 574 1.33 12.83 -22.88
N SER A 575 0.20 13.00 -22.18
CA SER A 575 -0.04 14.17 -21.31
C SER A 575 0.18 13.84 -19.85
N PHE A 576 1.10 14.55 -19.21
CA PHE A 576 1.14 14.69 -17.76
C PHE A 576 0.10 15.74 -17.35
N VAL A 577 -0.80 15.42 -16.41
CA VAL A 577 -1.90 16.32 -16.06
C VAL A 577 -2.00 16.51 -14.56
N GLU A 578 -1.88 17.76 -14.11
CA GLU A 578 -2.05 18.11 -12.70
C GLU A 578 -3.50 17.90 -12.24
N VAL A 579 -3.68 17.15 -11.16
CA VAL A 579 -4.98 16.85 -10.54
C VAL A 579 -5.04 17.23 -9.05
N PRO A 580 -6.22 17.56 -8.51
CA PRO A 580 -6.40 17.88 -7.09
C PRO A 580 -6.00 16.72 -6.17
N SER A 581 -5.53 17.05 -4.96
CA SER A 581 -5.14 16.09 -3.92
C SER A 581 -6.28 15.16 -3.47
N ARG A 582 -7.52 15.63 -3.63
CA ARG A 582 -8.74 14.92 -3.23
C ARG A 582 -9.19 13.86 -4.25
N LEU A 583 -8.67 13.89 -5.48
CA LEU A 583 -8.97 12.86 -6.47
C LEU A 583 -8.42 11.52 -5.98
N ARG A 584 -9.30 10.52 -5.87
CA ARG A 584 -8.96 9.15 -5.52
C ARG A 584 -7.94 8.60 -6.52
N VAL A 585 -6.80 8.10 -6.03
CA VAL A 585 -5.70 7.59 -6.87
C VAL A 585 -5.86 6.12 -7.24
N TYR A 586 -6.82 5.40 -6.68
CA TYR A 586 -6.96 3.95 -6.83
C TYR A 586 -8.35 3.52 -7.32
N GLY A 587 -8.41 2.37 -7.99
CA GLY A 587 -9.61 1.80 -8.60
C GLY A 587 -10.45 0.93 -7.66
N GLY A 588 -11.37 0.17 -8.23
CA GLY A 588 -12.31 -0.72 -7.53
C GLY A 588 -11.85 -2.17 -7.44
N GLY A 589 -12.82 -3.06 -7.20
CA GLY A 589 -12.58 -4.49 -7.05
C GLY A 589 -11.65 -4.87 -5.89
N TRP A 590 -11.03 -6.04 -5.98
CA TRP A 590 -10.00 -6.50 -5.03
C TRP A 590 -8.64 -5.90 -5.36
N ARG A 591 -8.41 -5.59 -6.64
CA ARG A 591 -7.12 -5.11 -7.08
C ARG A 591 -6.79 -3.73 -6.57
N MET A 592 -7.75 -2.79 -6.61
CA MET A 592 -7.57 -1.41 -6.14
C MET A 592 -6.27 -0.76 -6.64
N GLU A 593 -5.95 -0.98 -7.91
CA GLU A 593 -4.76 -0.47 -8.61
C GLU A 593 -4.80 1.05 -8.80
N SER A 594 -3.66 1.65 -9.16
CA SER A 594 -3.62 3.07 -9.51
C SER A 594 -4.50 3.39 -10.72
N VAL A 595 -5.32 4.43 -10.62
CA VAL A 595 -6.09 5.00 -11.73
C VAL A 595 -5.48 6.32 -12.24
N LEU A 596 -4.26 6.63 -11.80
CA LEU A 596 -3.54 7.80 -12.27
C LEU A 596 -2.90 7.58 -13.65
N SER A 597 -2.82 6.34 -14.13
CA SER A 597 -2.49 6.02 -15.51
C SER A 597 -3.79 5.90 -16.32
N GLN A 598 -3.92 6.71 -17.35
CA GLN A 598 -5.06 6.68 -18.29
C GLN A 598 -4.51 6.56 -19.72
N PRO A 599 -5.30 6.11 -20.70
CA PRO A 599 -4.82 6.01 -22.08
C PRO A 599 -4.30 7.37 -22.60
N GLY A 600 -3.01 7.43 -22.94
CA GLY A 600 -2.32 8.64 -23.38
C GLY A 600 -2.05 9.67 -22.27
N MET A 601 -2.24 9.34 -20.99
CA MET A 601 -2.09 10.32 -19.90
C MET A 601 -1.53 9.72 -18.60
N ALA A 602 -0.76 10.54 -17.88
CA ALA A 602 -0.38 10.29 -16.49
C ALA A 602 -0.83 11.45 -15.59
N LEU A 603 -1.67 11.16 -14.60
CA LEU A 603 -2.24 12.13 -13.67
C LEU A 603 -1.30 12.34 -12.49
N ILE A 604 -0.95 13.60 -12.21
CA ILE A 604 0.01 13.99 -11.18
C ILE A 604 -0.71 14.83 -10.14
N ARG A 605 -0.72 14.38 -8.88
CA ARG A 605 -1.38 15.14 -7.81
C ARG A 605 -0.67 16.46 -7.51
N GLU A 606 -1.43 17.50 -7.22
CA GLU A 606 -0.88 18.82 -6.87
C GLU A 606 0.08 18.79 -5.68
N THR A 607 -0.13 17.88 -4.73
CA THR A 607 0.72 17.68 -3.55
C THR A 607 2.07 17.01 -3.85
N THR A 608 2.30 16.55 -5.09
CA THR A 608 3.54 15.88 -5.51
C THR A 608 4.47 16.85 -6.26
N LEU A 609 4.93 16.49 -7.47
CA LEU A 609 5.85 17.32 -8.27
C LEU A 609 5.45 18.79 -8.40
N PRO A 610 4.16 19.15 -8.63
CA PRO A 610 3.74 20.55 -8.83
C PRO A 610 4.07 21.47 -7.66
N THR A 611 4.16 20.94 -6.43
CA THR A 611 4.49 21.71 -5.22
C THR A 611 5.79 21.28 -4.55
N ALA A 612 6.51 20.29 -5.08
CA ALA A 612 7.80 19.83 -4.56
C ALA A 612 8.88 20.93 -4.59
N ARG A 613 9.89 20.86 -3.70
CA ARG A 613 10.95 21.89 -3.58
C ARG A 613 12.26 21.52 -4.27
N PHE A 614 12.21 21.13 -5.54
CA PHE A 614 13.43 20.87 -6.32
C PHE A 614 14.27 22.13 -6.56
N ASP A 615 13.70 23.32 -6.36
CA ASP A 615 14.46 24.56 -6.29
C ASP A 615 15.56 24.52 -5.22
N ASN A 616 15.34 23.81 -4.10
CA ASN A 616 16.38 23.61 -3.08
C ASN A 616 17.53 22.74 -3.60
N THR A 617 17.23 21.63 -4.28
CA THR A 617 18.26 20.79 -4.93
C THR A 617 19.04 21.60 -5.96
N ILE A 618 18.35 22.38 -6.79
CA ILE A 618 18.98 23.23 -7.80
C ILE A 618 19.91 24.26 -7.15
N ASN A 619 19.45 24.95 -6.10
CA ASN A 619 20.25 25.95 -5.39
C ASN A 619 21.46 25.32 -4.69
N TYR A 620 21.29 24.14 -4.08
CA TYR A 620 22.38 23.40 -3.41
C TYR A 620 23.55 23.08 -4.35
N TRP A 621 23.27 22.72 -5.60
CA TRP A 621 24.29 22.44 -6.62
C TRP A 621 24.85 23.72 -7.23
N ARG A 622 24.03 24.77 -7.43
CA ARG A 622 24.51 26.09 -7.87
C ARG A 622 25.46 26.75 -6.87
N GLU A 623 25.21 26.61 -5.58
CA GLU A 623 26.10 27.10 -4.52
C GLU A 623 27.47 26.39 -4.52
N ARG A 624 27.56 25.21 -5.12
CA ARG A 624 28.82 24.47 -5.35
C ARG A 624 29.46 24.78 -6.69
N GLU A 625 28.97 25.78 -7.41
CA GLU A 625 29.47 26.18 -8.72
C GLU A 625 29.43 25.03 -9.76
N ALA A 626 28.48 24.09 -9.60
CA ALA A 626 28.28 23.00 -10.54
C ALA A 626 27.98 23.57 -11.94
N ALA A 627 28.58 22.97 -12.97
CA ALA A 627 28.29 23.33 -14.35
C ALA A 627 26.82 23.02 -14.67
N ASP A 628 26.23 23.72 -15.65
CA ASP A 628 24.81 23.54 -16.01
C ASP A 628 24.48 22.09 -16.39
N GLU A 629 25.43 21.37 -17.00
CA GLU A 629 25.29 19.95 -17.35
C GLU A 629 25.28 19.04 -16.12
N GLU A 630 26.23 19.21 -15.19
CA GLU A 630 26.29 18.46 -13.94
C GLU A 630 25.04 18.73 -13.07
N LEU A 631 24.61 19.99 -13.00
CA LEU A 631 23.38 20.39 -12.33
C LEU A 631 22.16 19.67 -12.92
N ALA A 632 22.04 19.66 -14.25
CA ALA A 632 20.93 18.99 -14.94
C ALA A 632 20.94 17.48 -14.66
N GLU A 633 22.11 16.84 -14.66
CA GLU A 633 22.26 15.42 -14.36
C GLU A 633 21.85 15.08 -12.92
N GLN A 634 22.33 15.82 -11.92
CA GLN A 634 22.00 15.56 -10.52
C GLN A 634 20.51 15.78 -10.21
N VAL A 635 19.91 16.81 -10.81
CA VAL A 635 18.47 17.07 -10.65
C VAL A 635 17.65 16.01 -11.39
N PHE A 636 18.10 15.52 -12.55
CA PHE A 636 17.47 14.41 -13.27
C PHE A 636 17.51 13.11 -12.46
N ILE A 637 18.67 12.74 -11.90
CA ILE A 637 18.81 11.58 -11.00
C ILE A 637 17.87 11.71 -9.80
N SER A 638 17.79 12.90 -9.20
CA SER A 638 16.87 13.18 -8.08
C SER A 638 15.41 13.00 -8.49
N LEU A 639 15.01 13.46 -9.69
CA LEU A 639 13.65 13.34 -10.21
C LEU A 639 13.29 11.88 -10.53
N LYS A 640 14.22 11.11 -11.13
CA LYS A 640 14.04 9.67 -11.38
C LYS A 640 13.83 8.92 -10.06
N ASN A 641 14.72 9.13 -9.09
CA ASN A 641 14.61 8.54 -7.74
C ASN A 641 13.32 8.94 -7.02
N TYR A 642 12.87 10.19 -7.20
CA TYR A 642 11.62 10.69 -6.61
C TYR A 642 10.41 9.90 -7.11
N TYR A 643 10.30 9.66 -8.41
CA TYR A 643 9.19 8.87 -8.97
C TYR A 643 9.33 7.38 -8.70
N GLN A 644 10.54 6.84 -8.75
CA GLN A 644 10.79 5.45 -8.34
C GLN A 644 10.44 5.21 -6.88
N ARG A 645 10.38 6.22 -6.00
CA ARG A 645 9.95 6.10 -4.59
C ARG A 645 8.47 6.42 -4.38
N ALA A 646 7.67 6.58 -5.44
CA ALA A 646 6.27 6.98 -5.34
C ALA A 646 5.35 5.83 -4.88
N VAL A 647 5.10 5.74 -3.57
CA VAL A 647 4.29 4.65 -2.97
C VAL A 647 2.76 4.87 -3.11
N PHE A 648 2.30 5.96 -3.71
CA PHE A 648 0.87 6.32 -3.81
C PHE A 648 0.28 6.20 -5.22
N GLY A 649 0.81 5.29 -6.03
CA GLY A 649 0.32 5.02 -7.38
C GLY A 649 0.60 6.13 -8.38
N GLY A 650 1.28 7.20 -7.96
CA GLY A 650 1.70 8.33 -8.80
C GLY A 650 3.08 8.15 -9.44
N ASN A 651 3.54 6.91 -9.63
CA ASN A 651 4.77 6.64 -10.36
C ASN A 651 4.53 6.85 -11.86
N VAL A 652 5.05 7.97 -12.37
CA VAL A 652 4.88 8.38 -13.76
C VAL A 652 5.62 7.45 -14.72
N LEU A 653 6.71 6.81 -14.28
CA LEU A 653 7.45 5.83 -15.09
C LEU A 653 6.59 4.59 -15.35
N ASN A 654 5.90 4.09 -14.32
CA ASN A 654 5.00 2.94 -14.49
C ASN A 654 3.75 3.31 -15.31
N ALA A 655 3.27 4.56 -15.19
CA ALA A 655 2.19 5.04 -16.06
C ALA A 655 2.60 5.06 -17.54
N LEU A 656 3.86 5.38 -17.85
CA LEU A 656 4.43 5.29 -19.19
C LEU A 656 4.54 3.83 -19.66
N ALA A 657 5.11 2.94 -18.84
CA ALA A 657 5.24 1.51 -19.17
C ALA A 657 3.88 0.86 -19.48
N GLN A 658 2.83 1.20 -18.72
CA GLN A 658 1.48 0.70 -18.95
C GLN A 658 0.90 1.09 -20.32
N GLN A 659 1.39 2.14 -20.97
CA GLN A 659 0.91 2.50 -22.31
C GLN A 659 1.32 1.45 -23.35
N PHE A 660 2.47 0.81 -23.20
CA PHE A 660 3.00 -0.15 -24.18
C PHE A 660 2.22 -1.45 -24.24
N LEU A 661 1.57 -1.89 -23.15
CA LEU A 661 0.83 -3.15 -23.13
C LEU A 661 -0.64 -2.98 -22.71
N ARG A 662 -0.88 -2.50 -21.49
CA ARG A 662 -2.21 -2.46 -20.85
C ARG A 662 -3.24 -1.68 -21.68
N CYS A 663 -2.79 -0.63 -22.38
CA CYS A 663 -3.64 0.18 -23.25
C CYS A 663 -3.87 -0.42 -24.65
N GLN A 664 -3.14 -1.48 -25.03
CA GLN A 664 -3.21 -2.09 -26.35
C GLN A 664 -3.89 -3.47 -26.33
N THR A 665 -3.64 -4.29 -25.31
CA THR A 665 -4.22 -5.63 -25.20
C THR A 665 -4.23 -6.11 -23.75
N ASN A 666 -5.04 -7.12 -23.45
CA ASN A 666 -5.16 -7.72 -22.12
C ASN A 666 -5.46 -9.22 -22.25
N PRO A 667 -4.90 -10.08 -21.38
CA PRO A 667 -5.29 -11.48 -21.37
C PRO A 667 -6.75 -11.65 -20.95
N HIS A 668 -7.35 -12.76 -21.37
CA HIS A 668 -8.70 -13.20 -20.99
C HIS A 668 -8.70 -14.70 -20.66
N GLU A 669 -9.84 -15.20 -20.18
CA GLU A 669 -10.05 -16.59 -19.73
C GLU A 669 -9.28 -16.97 -18.46
N LEU A 670 -9.41 -18.24 -18.09
CA LEU A 670 -8.80 -18.86 -16.92
C LEU A 670 -7.29 -18.60 -16.87
N GLY A 671 -6.82 -17.89 -15.83
CA GLY A 671 -5.40 -17.52 -15.68
C GLY A 671 -5.04 -16.12 -16.19
N ALA A 672 -6.00 -15.33 -16.67
CA ALA A 672 -5.76 -13.95 -17.11
C ALA A 672 -5.21 -13.03 -16.01
N ILE A 673 -5.65 -13.20 -14.77
CA ILE A 673 -5.20 -12.37 -13.63
C ILE A 673 -3.68 -12.45 -13.41
N PRO A 674 -3.08 -13.63 -13.15
CA PRO A 674 -1.64 -13.73 -12.96
C PRO A 674 -0.84 -13.42 -14.22
N LEU A 675 -1.41 -13.69 -15.41
CA LEU A 675 -0.75 -13.37 -16.68
C LEU A 675 -0.66 -11.86 -16.93
N ASP A 676 -1.74 -11.12 -16.67
CA ASP A 676 -1.76 -9.66 -16.76
C ASP A 676 -0.74 -9.04 -15.82
N PHE A 677 -0.69 -9.52 -14.56
CA PHE A 677 0.29 -9.05 -13.58
C PHE A 677 1.74 -9.29 -14.05
N LEU A 678 2.05 -10.51 -14.51
CA LEU A 678 3.38 -10.87 -14.99
C LEU A 678 3.83 -10.00 -16.16
N LEU A 679 2.96 -9.81 -17.16
CA LEU A 679 3.33 -9.05 -18.36
C LEU A 679 3.47 -7.56 -18.07
N GLN A 680 2.68 -7.02 -17.14
CA GLN A 680 2.83 -5.63 -16.69
C GLN A 680 4.18 -5.40 -16.01
N GLU A 681 4.57 -6.30 -15.09
CA GLU A 681 5.87 -6.21 -14.41
C GLU A 681 7.04 -6.42 -15.38
N LEU A 682 6.91 -7.33 -16.36
CA LEU A 682 7.92 -7.54 -17.40
C LEU A 682 8.13 -6.28 -18.26
N VAL A 683 7.04 -5.66 -18.72
CA VAL A 683 7.12 -4.44 -19.53
C VAL A 683 7.67 -3.26 -18.72
N ALA A 684 7.29 -3.14 -17.44
CA ALA A 684 7.83 -2.11 -16.57
C ALA A 684 9.34 -2.29 -16.33
N ASP A 685 9.80 -3.52 -16.12
CA ASP A 685 11.21 -3.84 -15.99
C ASP A 685 12.02 -3.47 -17.25
N VAL A 686 11.53 -3.86 -18.44
CA VAL A 686 12.22 -3.62 -19.71
C VAL A 686 12.24 -2.13 -20.11
N ILE A 687 11.13 -1.41 -19.92
CA ILE A 687 11.01 -0.04 -20.45
C ILE A 687 11.57 0.99 -19.47
N VAL A 688 11.34 0.81 -18.16
CA VAL A 688 11.64 1.84 -17.14
C VAL A 688 12.58 1.38 -16.02
N ASP A 689 13.09 0.15 -16.08
CA ASP A 689 13.98 -0.45 -15.07
C ASP A 689 13.36 -0.40 -13.66
N ASP A 690 12.04 -0.59 -13.56
CA ASP A 690 11.29 -0.53 -12.30
C ASP A 690 10.14 -1.55 -12.25
N ARG A 691 10.15 -2.42 -11.23
CA ARG A 691 9.11 -3.43 -10.96
C ARG A 691 8.22 -3.00 -9.80
N ASP A 692 7.71 -1.76 -9.84
CA ASP A 692 6.86 -1.22 -8.76
C ASP A 692 5.36 -1.29 -9.09
N TYR A 693 4.67 -2.12 -8.32
CA TYR A 693 3.24 -2.27 -8.43
C TYR A 693 2.53 -1.58 -7.26
N PHE A 694 1.51 -0.79 -7.56
CA PHE A 694 0.72 -0.10 -6.54
C PHE A 694 -0.68 -0.72 -6.41
N SER A 695 -1.04 -1.06 -5.16
CA SER A 695 -2.38 -1.45 -4.76
C SER A 695 -2.65 -1.00 -3.32
N VAL A 696 -3.91 -0.69 -2.98
CA VAL A 696 -4.27 -0.30 -1.60
C VAL A 696 -4.08 -1.43 -0.59
N PRO A 697 -4.53 -2.68 -0.84
CA PRO A 697 -4.26 -3.83 0.03
C PRO A 697 -2.79 -4.06 0.41
N THR A 698 -1.82 -3.71 -0.44
CA THR A 698 -0.39 -3.92 -0.15
C THR A 698 0.18 -2.90 0.84
N ILE A 699 -0.58 -1.88 1.19
CA ILE A 699 -0.17 -0.82 2.12
C ILE A 699 -0.46 -1.23 3.56
N THR A 700 0.57 -1.20 4.41
CA THR A 700 0.46 -1.55 5.85
C THR A 700 -0.35 -0.51 6.65
N ARG A 701 -1.28 -0.98 7.51
CA ARG A 701 -2.30 -0.17 8.21
C ARG A 701 -1.78 0.70 9.38
N ASN A 702 -0.53 0.52 9.83
CA ASN A 702 -0.05 1.08 11.11
C ASN A 702 0.87 2.31 11.00
N LEU A 703 0.85 3.01 9.85
CA LEU A 703 1.66 4.21 9.68
C LEU A 703 1.04 5.41 10.42
N SER A 704 1.74 5.95 11.42
CA SER A 704 1.41 7.28 11.94
C SER A 704 1.84 8.32 10.92
N LEU A 705 0.91 9.20 10.51
CA LEU A 705 1.14 10.34 9.59
C LEU A 705 2.23 11.31 10.08
N PHE A 706 2.85 11.11 11.25
CA PHE A 706 3.88 11.97 11.83
C PHE A 706 5.24 11.28 12.00
N GLN A 707 5.32 9.95 12.11
CA GLN A 707 6.59 9.22 12.28
C GLN A 707 6.99 8.36 11.07
N GLY A 708 6.06 8.00 10.19
CA GLY A 708 6.28 7.00 9.13
C GLY A 708 7.02 7.44 7.85
N PHE A 709 7.56 8.67 7.78
CA PHE A 709 8.13 9.18 6.52
C PHE A 709 9.61 8.80 6.28
N THR A 710 10.30 8.25 7.29
CA THR A 710 11.74 7.92 7.19
C THR A 710 12.03 6.49 6.74
N ASP A 711 11.11 5.52 6.95
CA ASP A 711 11.31 4.11 6.58
C ASP A 711 10.37 3.67 5.45
N ILE A 712 10.75 3.99 4.20
CA ILE A 712 10.07 3.52 2.99
C ILE A 712 10.22 1.98 2.83
N SER A 713 11.24 1.39 3.44
CA SER A 713 11.45 -0.07 3.52
C SER A 713 10.27 -0.80 4.19
N LEU A 714 9.66 -0.21 5.21
CA LEU A 714 8.47 -0.73 5.91
C LEU A 714 7.19 -0.62 5.06
N LEU A 715 7.09 0.39 4.19
CA LEU A 715 6.00 0.53 3.23
C LEU A 715 6.15 -0.43 2.04
N ARG A 716 7.38 -0.73 1.66
CA ARG A 716 7.75 -1.70 0.62
C ARG A 716 8.03 -3.07 1.21
N GLY A 717 7.23 -3.54 2.18
CA GLY A 717 7.30 -4.88 2.76
C GLY A 717 7.13 -5.99 1.71
N ARG A 718 8.12 -6.11 0.82
CA ARG A 718 8.34 -7.13 -0.20
C ARG A 718 9.17 -8.28 0.37
N THR A 719 9.36 -8.31 1.70
CA THR A 719 9.81 -9.51 2.37
C THR A 719 8.66 -10.50 2.31
N THR A 720 8.77 -11.47 1.42
CA THR A 720 7.85 -12.60 1.34
C THR A 720 7.69 -13.21 2.73
N SER A 721 6.51 -13.06 3.34
CA SER A 721 6.24 -13.66 4.65
C SER A 721 6.22 -15.19 4.52
N PHE A 722 6.47 -15.90 5.62
CA PHE A 722 6.40 -17.36 5.61
C PHE A 722 5.03 -17.90 5.18
N LYS A 723 3.94 -17.24 5.61
CA LYS A 723 2.57 -17.51 5.14
C LYS A 723 2.47 -17.45 3.61
N THR A 724 3.14 -16.47 2.98
CA THR A 724 3.16 -16.32 1.50
C THR A 724 3.79 -17.54 0.85
N TRP A 725 4.94 -17.99 1.35
CA TRP A 725 5.62 -19.17 0.81
C TRP A 725 4.84 -20.46 1.04
N GLU A 726 4.25 -20.65 2.21
CA GLU A 726 3.37 -21.79 2.48
C GLU A 726 2.20 -21.85 1.49
N SER A 727 1.64 -20.70 1.11
CA SER A 727 0.58 -20.66 0.10
C SER A 727 1.10 -20.89 -1.32
N ILE A 728 2.30 -20.42 -1.67
CA ILE A 728 2.92 -20.73 -2.97
C ILE A 728 3.11 -22.25 -3.14
N GLU A 729 3.46 -22.95 -2.06
CA GLU A 729 3.73 -24.40 -2.06
C GLU A 729 2.45 -25.24 -2.03
N ASN A 730 1.33 -24.70 -1.55
CA ASN A 730 0.09 -25.46 -1.33
C ASN A 730 -1.11 -25.03 -2.19
N THR A 731 -1.10 -23.83 -2.79
CA THR A 731 -2.24 -23.29 -3.56
C THR A 731 -1.83 -22.90 -4.98
N PRO A 732 -2.39 -23.53 -6.03
CA PRO A 732 -2.19 -23.07 -7.40
C PRO A 732 -2.65 -21.63 -7.56
N LEU A 733 -2.00 -20.84 -8.45
CA LEU A 733 -2.41 -19.46 -8.66
C LEU A 733 -3.85 -19.35 -9.14
N LEU A 734 -4.30 -20.33 -9.90
CA LEU A 734 -5.66 -20.35 -10.43
C LEU A 734 -6.74 -20.62 -9.37
N GLU A 735 -6.39 -21.31 -8.29
CA GLU A 735 -7.31 -21.63 -7.19
C GLU A 735 -7.24 -20.59 -6.06
N LEU A 736 -6.40 -19.56 -6.22
CA LEU A 736 -6.19 -18.53 -5.21
C LEU A 736 -7.41 -17.61 -5.12
N ASP A 737 -7.99 -17.49 -3.92
CA ASP A 737 -9.04 -16.50 -3.67
C ASP A 737 -8.43 -15.10 -3.52
N TYR A 738 -8.49 -14.32 -4.61
CA TYR A 738 -8.00 -12.95 -4.65
C TYR A 738 -8.86 -11.96 -3.84
N ARG A 739 -10.12 -12.29 -3.54
CA ARG A 739 -11.07 -11.37 -2.89
C ARG A 739 -11.11 -11.53 -1.38
N SER A 740 -10.92 -12.73 -0.84
CA SER A 740 -10.98 -12.97 0.61
C SER A 740 -9.80 -12.35 1.37
N ASP A 741 -8.58 -12.46 0.81
CA ASP A 741 -7.36 -11.88 1.38
C ASP A 741 -6.50 -11.24 0.27
N PRO A 742 -6.92 -10.06 -0.26
CA PRO A 742 -6.24 -9.43 -1.39
C PRO A 742 -4.77 -9.11 -1.11
N GLN A 743 -4.44 -8.73 0.13
CA GLN A 743 -3.05 -8.43 0.51
C GLN A 743 -2.17 -9.68 0.37
N HIS A 744 -2.61 -10.80 0.91
CA HIS A 744 -1.91 -12.08 0.79
C HIS A 744 -1.79 -12.54 -0.66
N ALA A 745 -2.87 -12.40 -1.44
CA ALA A 745 -2.86 -12.74 -2.85
C ALA A 745 -1.85 -11.91 -3.66
N TYR A 746 -1.72 -10.62 -3.35
CA TYR A 746 -0.69 -9.77 -3.94
C TYR A 746 0.73 -10.17 -3.58
N HIS A 747 0.99 -10.54 -2.32
CA HIS A 747 2.31 -11.01 -1.92
C HIS A 747 2.71 -12.28 -2.69
N ILE A 748 1.75 -13.18 -2.95
CA ILE A 748 1.97 -14.38 -3.79
C ILE A 748 2.26 -13.99 -5.25
N LEU A 749 1.44 -13.11 -5.84
CA LEU A 749 1.61 -12.65 -7.23
C LEU A 749 2.97 -11.97 -7.44
N ILE A 750 3.37 -11.06 -6.54
CA ILE A 750 4.65 -10.35 -6.60
C ILE A 750 5.81 -11.34 -6.50
N ALA A 751 5.77 -12.25 -5.52
CA ALA A 751 6.85 -13.21 -5.30
C ALA A 751 7.03 -14.15 -6.50
N LYS A 752 5.93 -14.74 -6.98
CA LYS A 752 5.96 -15.72 -8.06
C LYS A 752 6.26 -15.08 -9.41
N SER A 753 5.63 -13.95 -9.73
CA SER A 753 5.84 -13.27 -11.02
C SER A 753 7.25 -12.71 -11.14
N ASN A 754 7.82 -12.11 -10.08
CA ASN A 754 9.21 -11.64 -10.12
C ASN A 754 10.19 -12.78 -10.39
N ALA A 755 10.01 -13.92 -9.71
CA ALA A 755 10.87 -15.07 -9.90
C ALA A 755 10.72 -15.66 -11.32
N VAL A 756 9.50 -15.69 -11.87
CA VAL A 756 9.22 -16.13 -13.24
C VAL A 756 9.84 -15.18 -14.27
N ILE A 757 9.68 -13.86 -14.10
CA ILE A 757 10.25 -12.84 -14.99
C ILE A 757 11.77 -12.98 -15.03
N THR A 758 12.41 -13.07 -13.86
CA THR A 758 13.87 -13.25 -13.79
C THR A 758 14.30 -14.57 -14.43
N ALA A 759 13.57 -15.67 -14.22
CA ALA A 759 13.88 -16.95 -14.87
C ALA A 759 13.75 -16.86 -16.40
N LEU A 760 12.69 -16.23 -16.91
CA LEU A 760 12.47 -16.03 -18.34
C LEU A 760 13.56 -15.14 -18.95
N GLN A 761 13.85 -13.99 -18.34
CA GLN A 761 14.84 -13.03 -18.86
C GLN A 761 16.23 -13.65 -18.96
N GLU A 762 16.60 -14.42 -17.94
CA GLU A 762 17.91 -15.03 -17.93
C GLU A 762 17.96 -16.24 -18.89
N VAL A 763 17.00 -17.17 -18.83
CA VAL A 763 17.05 -18.43 -19.62
C VAL A 763 16.77 -18.21 -21.10
N VAL A 764 15.81 -17.37 -21.44
CA VAL A 764 15.38 -17.12 -22.83
C VAL A 764 16.18 -15.96 -23.45
N GLY A 765 16.57 -14.99 -22.62
CA GLY A 765 17.19 -13.75 -23.05
C GLY A 765 16.14 -12.65 -23.26
N GLU A 766 16.54 -11.42 -22.93
CA GLU A 766 15.69 -10.23 -22.99
C GLU A 766 15.16 -10.00 -24.42
N ASP A 767 16.03 -10.08 -25.43
CA ASP A 767 15.69 -9.87 -26.84
C ASP A 767 14.54 -10.77 -27.32
N GLN A 768 14.56 -12.06 -26.96
CA GLN A 768 13.53 -13.01 -27.37
C GLN A 768 12.19 -12.76 -26.67
N LEU A 769 12.21 -12.39 -25.38
CA LEU A 769 11.01 -12.04 -24.64
C LEU A 769 10.35 -10.76 -25.16
N ILE A 770 11.17 -9.79 -25.50
CA ILE A 770 10.72 -8.55 -26.11
C ILE A 770 10.08 -8.81 -27.46
N GLN A 771 10.70 -9.64 -28.30
CA GLN A 771 10.14 -9.99 -29.60
C GLN A 771 8.81 -10.74 -29.45
N LEU A 772 8.67 -11.58 -28.41
CA LEU A 772 7.39 -12.18 -28.05
C LEU A 772 6.34 -11.13 -27.67
N LEU A 773 6.70 -10.11 -26.89
CA LEU A 773 5.80 -8.99 -26.55
C LEU A 773 5.41 -8.17 -27.78
N ALA A 774 6.34 -7.94 -28.71
CA ALA A 774 6.06 -7.25 -29.96
C ALA A 774 5.09 -8.04 -30.84
N ASP A 775 5.30 -9.35 -31.02
CA ASP A 775 4.39 -10.24 -31.77
C ASP A 775 2.99 -10.28 -31.13
N LEU A 776 2.94 -10.30 -29.79
CA LEU A 776 1.71 -10.28 -29.03
C LEU A 776 0.91 -9.00 -29.30
N ILE A 777 1.57 -7.83 -29.23
CA ILE A 777 0.93 -6.54 -29.49
C ILE A 777 0.51 -6.44 -30.95
N ASP A 778 1.37 -6.80 -31.91
CA ASP A 778 1.06 -6.73 -33.34
C ASP A 778 -0.16 -7.57 -33.72
N LYS A 779 -0.29 -8.76 -33.13
CA LYS A 779 -1.39 -9.68 -33.41
C LYS A 779 -2.69 -9.30 -32.69
N PHE A 780 -2.62 -8.81 -31.46
CA PHE A 780 -3.78 -8.63 -30.58
C PHE A 780 -4.10 -7.18 -30.22
N GLN A 781 -3.55 -6.20 -30.94
CA GLN A 781 -3.84 -4.78 -30.72
C GLN A 781 -5.35 -4.49 -30.77
N GLY A 782 -5.87 -3.87 -29.72
CA GLY A 782 -7.30 -3.56 -29.58
C GLY A 782 -8.18 -4.78 -29.31
N THR A 783 -7.60 -5.92 -28.95
CA THR A 783 -8.32 -7.17 -28.65
C THR A 783 -7.67 -7.89 -27.45
N ASN A 784 -8.17 -9.07 -27.12
CA ASN A 784 -7.67 -9.89 -26.01
C ASN A 784 -6.99 -11.17 -26.53
N PHE A 785 -6.16 -11.79 -25.69
CA PHE A 785 -5.46 -13.04 -25.99
C PHE A 785 -5.57 -14.04 -24.84
N SER A 786 -5.43 -15.33 -25.14
CA SER A 786 -5.41 -16.43 -24.18
C SER A 786 -3.97 -16.86 -23.84
N TYR A 787 -3.80 -17.62 -22.77
CA TYR A 787 -2.49 -18.18 -22.42
C TYR A 787 -1.96 -19.15 -23.49
N ASP A 788 -2.85 -19.94 -24.12
CA ASP A 788 -2.47 -20.87 -25.20
C ASP A 788 -1.97 -20.14 -26.45
N GLU A 789 -2.53 -18.97 -26.75
CA GLU A 789 -2.04 -18.12 -27.85
C GLU A 789 -0.66 -17.54 -27.56
N LEU A 790 -0.41 -17.10 -26.32
CA LEU A 790 0.93 -16.67 -25.90
C LEU A 790 1.94 -17.82 -26.00
N ARG A 791 1.58 -19.04 -25.55
CA ARG A 791 2.43 -20.23 -25.68
C ARG A 791 2.72 -20.56 -27.15
N SER A 792 1.71 -20.41 -28.00
CA SER A 792 1.85 -20.64 -29.44
C SER A 792 2.82 -19.64 -30.09
N LEU A 793 2.76 -18.36 -29.70
CA LEU A 793 3.71 -17.34 -30.15
C LEU A 793 5.14 -17.64 -29.69
N ALA A 794 5.34 -18.05 -28.44
CA ALA A 794 6.66 -18.46 -27.95
C ALA A 794 7.21 -19.67 -28.71
N SER A 795 6.36 -20.67 -28.96
CA SER A 795 6.74 -21.89 -29.69
C SER A 795 7.18 -21.60 -31.13
N GLN A 796 6.55 -20.62 -31.79
CA GLN A 796 6.96 -20.15 -33.13
C GLN A 796 8.36 -19.53 -33.13
N ARG A 797 8.82 -19.00 -31.99
CA ARG A 797 10.17 -18.44 -31.78
C ARG A 797 11.20 -19.50 -31.36
N GLY A 798 10.81 -20.77 -31.28
CA GLY A 798 11.73 -21.90 -31.05
C GLY A 798 11.97 -22.26 -29.58
N TRP A 799 11.13 -21.76 -28.65
CA TRP A 799 11.20 -22.11 -27.24
C TRP A 799 9.81 -22.26 -26.61
N GLU A 800 9.71 -22.99 -25.51
CA GLU A 800 8.46 -23.28 -24.83
C GLU A 800 8.44 -22.62 -23.44
N ILE A 801 7.40 -21.82 -23.16
CA ILE A 801 7.19 -21.17 -21.86
C ILE A 801 7.17 -22.22 -20.74
N ASP A 802 6.34 -23.26 -20.89
CA ASP A 802 6.20 -24.37 -19.94
C ASP A 802 7.53 -25.13 -19.76
N GLY A 803 8.43 -25.05 -20.73
CA GLY A 803 9.76 -25.62 -20.63
C GLY A 803 10.63 -24.90 -19.60
N VAL A 804 10.52 -23.57 -19.50
CA VAL A 804 11.35 -22.74 -18.62
C VAL A 804 10.78 -22.67 -17.22
N ILE A 805 9.47 -22.46 -17.10
CA ILE A 805 8.81 -22.17 -15.82
C ILE A 805 7.80 -23.24 -15.38
N GLY A 806 7.62 -24.31 -16.15
CA GLY A 806 6.63 -25.36 -15.87
C GLY A 806 5.19 -24.84 -15.93
N ASN A 807 4.26 -25.65 -15.43
CA ASN A 807 2.84 -25.28 -15.32
C ASN A 807 2.55 -24.47 -14.05
N TRP A 808 3.30 -23.39 -13.82
CA TRP A 808 3.25 -22.59 -12.59
C TRP A 808 1.90 -21.92 -12.33
N LEU A 809 1.05 -21.74 -13.36
CA LEU A 809 -0.31 -21.23 -13.23
C LEU A 809 -1.25 -22.23 -12.53
N THR A 810 -1.15 -23.51 -12.90
CA THR A 810 -2.11 -24.56 -12.51
C THR A 810 -1.56 -25.55 -11.49
N LYS A 811 -0.23 -25.59 -11.28
CA LYS A 811 0.43 -26.48 -10.31
C LYS A 811 1.19 -25.68 -9.25
N THR A 812 1.30 -26.27 -8.07
CA THR A 812 2.08 -25.74 -6.93
C THR A 812 3.52 -26.23 -6.91
N ALA A 813 3.81 -27.33 -7.60
CA ALA A 813 5.12 -27.95 -7.58
C ALA A 813 6.21 -27.00 -8.08
N LEU A 814 7.28 -26.89 -7.31
CA LEU A 814 8.47 -26.09 -7.60
C LEU A 814 9.66 -27.03 -7.86
N PRO A 815 10.70 -26.59 -8.60
CA PRO A 815 11.96 -27.34 -8.64
C PRO A 815 12.64 -27.34 -7.26
N GLY A 816 13.38 -28.40 -6.97
CA GLY A 816 14.12 -28.56 -5.71
C GLY A 816 15.53 -29.01 -6.00
N PHE A 817 16.50 -28.15 -5.73
CA PHE A 817 17.90 -28.40 -6.07
C PHE A 817 18.68 -28.93 -4.88
N PHE A 818 19.38 -30.03 -5.11
CA PHE A 818 20.39 -30.55 -4.19
C PHE A 818 21.77 -30.41 -4.84
N VAL A 819 22.77 -30.05 -4.05
CA VAL A 819 24.14 -29.81 -4.53
C VAL A 819 25.13 -30.62 -3.71
N SER A 820 26.08 -31.27 -4.39
CA SER A 820 27.18 -31.98 -3.73
C SER A 820 28.25 -31.03 -3.20
N ASP A 821 29.08 -31.50 -2.28
CA ASP A 821 30.27 -30.75 -1.86
C ASP A 821 31.19 -30.45 -3.06
N PRO A 822 31.78 -29.24 -3.13
CA PRO A 822 32.67 -28.87 -4.20
C PRO A 822 34.06 -29.51 -4.02
N SER A 823 34.65 -29.96 -5.12
CA SER A 823 36.06 -30.40 -5.16
C SER A 823 36.85 -29.47 -6.08
N THR A 824 37.92 -28.87 -5.58
CA THR A 824 38.80 -28.00 -6.36
C THR A 824 40.15 -28.68 -6.62
N THR A 825 40.58 -28.68 -7.87
CA THR A 825 41.88 -29.21 -8.32
C THR A 825 42.62 -28.15 -9.13
N ARG A 826 43.94 -28.05 -8.94
CA ARG A 826 44.77 -27.16 -9.77
C ARG A 826 45.15 -27.88 -11.07
N LEU A 827 44.86 -27.26 -12.20
CA LEU A 827 45.24 -27.76 -13.52
C LEU A 827 46.66 -27.29 -13.89
N GLU A 828 47.21 -27.84 -14.98
CA GLU A 828 48.40 -27.24 -15.62
C GLU A 828 48.13 -25.78 -16.02
N ASN A 829 49.21 -25.00 -16.15
CA ASN A 829 49.06 -23.62 -16.58
C ASN A 829 48.51 -23.56 -18.02
N ASP A 830 47.69 -22.54 -18.31
CA ASP A 830 47.18 -22.31 -19.67
C ASP A 830 48.32 -21.95 -20.67
N GLU A 831 47.98 -21.79 -21.95
CA GLU A 831 48.94 -21.39 -23.01
C GLU A 831 49.68 -20.08 -22.71
N ASP A 832 49.11 -19.21 -21.86
CA ASP A 832 49.65 -17.93 -21.40
C ASP A 832 50.39 -18.03 -20.03
N MET A 833 50.65 -19.24 -19.53
CA MET A 833 51.32 -19.54 -18.26
C MET A 833 50.55 -19.14 -16.99
N ASN A 834 49.23 -18.90 -17.06
CA ASN A 834 48.40 -18.59 -15.90
C ASN A 834 48.02 -19.87 -15.13
N SER A 835 47.93 -19.77 -13.79
CA SER A 835 47.44 -20.88 -12.98
C SER A 835 45.93 -21.03 -13.13
N VAL A 836 45.46 -22.24 -13.47
CA VAL A 836 44.04 -22.54 -13.61
C VAL A 836 43.60 -23.49 -12.51
N TYR A 837 42.48 -23.18 -11.86
CA TYR A 837 41.82 -24.01 -10.87
C TYR A 837 40.50 -24.50 -11.42
N GLU A 838 40.24 -25.80 -11.33
CA GLU A 838 38.98 -26.41 -11.70
C GLU A 838 38.20 -26.76 -10.43
N THR A 839 37.00 -26.20 -10.29
CA THR A 839 36.08 -26.56 -9.20
C THR A 839 34.89 -27.32 -9.76
N LYS A 840 34.72 -28.56 -9.29
CA LYS A 840 33.65 -29.49 -9.70
C LYS A 840 32.63 -29.66 -8.58
N PHE A 841 31.36 -29.64 -8.94
CA PHE A 841 30.25 -30.00 -8.06
C PHE A 841 29.09 -30.58 -8.89
N LYS A 842 28.22 -31.33 -8.24
CA LYS A 842 27.05 -31.96 -8.88
C LYS A 842 25.79 -31.29 -8.40
N ILE A 843 24.84 -31.10 -9.30
CA ILE A 843 23.51 -30.57 -9.01
C ILE A 843 22.48 -31.58 -9.46
N TRP A 844 21.46 -31.82 -8.64
CA TRP A 844 20.32 -32.65 -8.99
C TRP A 844 19.03 -31.89 -8.70
N ASN A 845 18.10 -31.90 -9.65
CA ASN A 845 16.73 -31.46 -9.40
C ASN A 845 15.90 -32.68 -9.00
N GLY A 846 15.57 -32.77 -7.72
CA GLY A 846 14.84 -33.92 -7.17
C GLY A 846 13.34 -33.89 -7.40
N GLU A 847 12.85 -32.88 -8.10
CA GLU A 847 11.43 -32.68 -8.39
C GLU A 847 11.14 -32.94 -9.87
N SER A 848 9.88 -33.23 -10.20
CA SER A 848 9.45 -33.47 -11.59
C SER A 848 9.33 -32.19 -12.44
N VAL A 849 9.36 -31.02 -11.79
CA VAL A 849 9.18 -29.71 -12.44
C VAL A 849 10.55 -29.17 -12.86
N PRO A 850 10.70 -28.65 -14.09
CA PRO A 850 11.94 -28.04 -14.51
C PRO A 850 12.22 -26.76 -13.70
N GLY A 851 13.49 -26.45 -13.51
CA GLY A 851 13.91 -25.18 -12.94
C GLY A 851 15.18 -24.68 -13.60
N ALA A 852 15.61 -23.50 -13.19
CA ALA A 852 16.86 -22.93 -13.64
C ALA A 852 17.69 -22.38 -12.47
N ILE A 853 18.99 -22.31 -12.70
CA ILE A 853 19.98 -21.89 -11.71
C ILE A 853 21.02 -20.96 -12.34
N ARG A 854 21.59 -20.07 -11.53
CA ARG A 854 22.79 -19.30 -11.86
C ARG A 854 23.87 -19.57 -10.82
N VAL A 855 25.13 -19.62 -11.23
CA VAL A 855 26.28 -19.85 -10.36
C VAL A 855 27.18 -18.63 -10.32
N TRP A 856 27.48 -18.20 -9.10
CA TRP A 856 28.40 -17.13 -8.76
C TRP A 856 29.61 -17.69 -8.03
N ALA A 857 30.76 -17.07 -8.24
CA ALA A 857 31.98 -17.36 -7.49
C ALA A 857 32.43 -16.09 -6.77
N GLY A 858 32.78 -16.23 -5.50
CA GLY A 858 33.32 -15.15 -4.68
C GLY A 858 34.84 -15.26 -4.54
N PHE A 859 35.54 -14.17 -4.82
CA PHE A 859 36.99 -14.06 -4.68
C PHE A 859 37.33 -12.95 -3.69
N ASN A 860 38.35 -13.15 -2.85
CA ASN A 860 38.83 -12.06 -1.98
C ASN A 860 39.69 -11.10 -2.81
N THR A 861 39.39 -9.80 -2.69
CA THR A 861 40.27 -8.74 -3.19
C THR A 861 41.41 -8.46 -2.21
N SER A 862 42.39 -7.65 -2.64
CA SER A 862 43.51 -7.19 -1.80
C SER A 862 43.05 -6.46 -0.53
N ASP A 863 41.83 -5.90 -0.52
CA ASP A 863 41.25 -5.14 0.59
C ASP A 863 40.36 -6.01 1.50
N ASN A 864 40.42 -7.35 1.39
CA ASN A 864 39.56 -8.31 2.10
C ASN A 864 38.05 -8.12 1.82
N VAL A 865 37.68 -7.53 0.69
CA VAL A 865 36.29 -7.47 0.23
C VAL A 865 36.01 -8.70 -0.63
N LEU A 866 34.95 -9.44 -0.33
CA LEU A 866 34.52 -10.58 -1.15
C LEU A 866 33.80 -10.05 -2.40
N GLU A 867 34.47 -10.11 -3.54
CA GLU A 867 33.90 -9.76 -4.83
C GLU A 867 33.20 -10.97 -5.44
N ARG A 868 31.91 -10.84 -5.73
CA ARG A 868 31.09 -11.89 -6.35
C ARG A 868 30.98 -11.64 -7.83
N ARG A 869 31.32 -12.64 -8.64
CA ARG A 869 31.21 -12.58 -10.09
C ARG A 869 30.39 -13.76 -10.61
N PRO A 870 29.54 -13.57 -11.62
CA PRO A 870 28.86 -14.68 -12.25
C PRO A 870 29.89 -15.50 -13.03
N VAL A 871 29.94 -16.81 -12.77
CA VAL A 871 30.90 -17.72 -13.42
C VAL A 871 30.22 -18.69 -14.38
N LEU A 872 28.94 -18.95 -14.16
CA LEU A 872 28.15 -19.82 -15.01
C LEU A 872 26.68 -19.48 -14.88
N GLY A 873 25.94 -19.45 -15.98
CA GLY A 873 24.50 -19.36 -15.94
C GLY A 873 23.92 -18.88 -17.26
N PRO A 874 22.58 -18.86 -17.36
CA PRO A 874 21.63 -19.65 -16.58
C PRO A 874 21.47 -21.06 -17.15
N ILE A 875 21.42 -22.06 -16.29
CA ILE A 875 21.32 -23.47 -16.71
C ILE A 875 19.92 -23.97 -16.39
N ARG A 876 19.24 -24.50 -17.42
CA ARG A 876 17.98 -25.22 -17.27
C ARG A 876 18.27 -26.65 -16.81
N VAL A 877 17.65 -27.05 -15.70
CA VAL A 877 17.73 -28.40 -15.15
C VAL A 877 16.32 -28.98 -15.17
N ARG A 878 16.10 -30.03 -15.98
CA ARG A 878 14.77 -30.66 -16.05
C ARG A 878 14.48 -31.42 -14.76
N GLY A 879 13.24 -31.83 -14.60
CA GLY A 879 12.86 -32.62 -13.44
C GLY A 879 13.55 -33.97 -13.41
N ASN A 880 14.03 -34.39 -12.24
CA ASN A 880 14.81 -35.61 -12.00
C ASN A 880 16.16 -35.70 -12.73
N ASP A 881 16.63 -34.63 -13.38
CA ASP A 881 17.95 -34.61 -14.03
C ASP A 881 19.05 -34.20 -13.05
N ALA A 882 20.26 -34.72 -13.27
CA ALA A 882 21.47 -34.28 -12.59
C ALA A 882 22.56 -33.84 -13.57
N PHE A 883 23.34 -32.85 -13.14
CA PHE A 883 24.46 -32.30 -13.89
C PHE A 883 25.72 -32.26 -13.02
N GLN A 884 26.86 -32.55 -13.62
CA GLN A 884 28.16 -32.18 -13.09
C GLN A 884 28.59 -30.86 -13.72
N ILE A 885 28.94 -29.89 -12.89
CA ILE A 885 29.42 -28.58 -13.31
C ILE A 885 30.90 -28.49 -12.97
N ALA A 886 31.73 -28.16 -13.95
CA ALA A 886 33.14 -27.85 -13.79
C ALA A 886 33.39 -26.39 -14.17
N ILE A 887 33.90 -25.59 -13.23
CA ILE A 887 34.21 -24.17 -13.42
C ILE A 887 35.72 -23.97 -13.39
N HIS A 888 36.27 -23.21 -14.34
CA HIS A 888 37.69 -22.89 -14.42
C HIS A 888 37.93 -21.43 -13.98
N THR A 889 38.86 -21.21 -13.05
CA THR A 889 39.15 -19.89 -12.47
C THR A 889 40.66 -19.67 -12.32
N GLU A 890 41.12 -18.41 -12.42
CA GLU A 890 42.56 -18.05 -12.28
C GLU A 890 43.09 -18.18 -10.84
N SER A 891 42.17 -18.15 -9.86
CA SER A 891 42.45 -18.35 -8.44
C SER A 891 41.35 -19.23 -7.84
N PRO A 892 41.63 -19.98 -6.75
CA PRO A 892 40.59 -20.77 -6.10
C PRO A 892 39.51 -19.82 -5.54
N PRO A 893 38.22 -20.04 -5.87
CA PRO A 893 37.17 -19.25 -5.26
C PRO A 893 37.09 -19.55 -3.76
N ASN A 894 36.62 -18.58 -2.98
CA ASN A 894 36.35 -18.78 -1.55
C ASN A 894 34.99 -19.41 -1.30
N ILE A 895 34.03 -19.04 -2.15
CA ILE A 895 32.63 -19.47 -2.06
C ILE A 895 32.09 -19.66 -3.47
N ILE A 896 31.25 -20.68 -3.63
CA ILE A 896 30.38 -20.83 -4.80
C ILE A 896 28.95 -20.61 -4.32
N GLU A 897 28.25 -19.64 -4.91
CA GLU A 897 26.86 -19.32 -4.61
C GLU A 897 26.00 -19.78 -5.80
N ILE A 898 25.11 -20.73 -5.56
CA ILE A 898 24.15 -21.21 -6.56
C ILE A 898 22.82 -20.55 -6.24
N ASN A 899 22.35 -19.71 -7.14
CA ASN A 899 21.09 -19.00 -7.05
C ASN A 899 20.04 -19.75 -7.87
N PRO A 900 19.22 -20.61 -7.24
CA PRO A 900 18.02 -21.07 -7.90
C PRO A 900 17.02 -19.92 -8.00
N TYR A 901 16.21 -19.88 -9.07
CA TYR A 901 15.11 -18.91 -9.17
C TYR A 901 13.95 -19.35 -8.26
N LEU A 902 12.74 -19.53 -8.81
CA LEU A 902 11.62 -20.06 -8.04
C LEU A 902 11.85 -21.55 -7.72
N SER A 903 12.12 -21.88 -6.46
CA SER A 903 12.44 -23.25 -6.01
C SER A 903 12.09 -23.47 -4.54
N TYR A 904 11.96 -24.73 -4.13
CA TYR A 904 11.80 -25.11 -2.72
C TYR A 904 12.99 -24.68 -1.85
N ASN A 905 14.15 -24.39 -2.44
CA ASN A 905 15.32 -23.89 -1.70
C ASN A 905 15.07 -22.49 -1.09
N ARG A 906 14.21 -21.67 -1.70
CA ARG A 906 13.85 -20.28 -1.31
C ARG A 906 15.00 -19.26 -1.16
N ARG A 907 16.26 -19.70 -1.22
CA ARG A 907 17.48 -18.90 -1.02
C ARG A 907 18.62 -19.41 -1.88
N THR A 908 19.65 -18.57 -2.02
CA THR A 908 20.96 -18.96 -2.54
C THR A 908 21.56 -20.11 -1.72
N ILE A 909 22.06 -21.12 -2.43
CA ILE A 909 22.81 -22.24 -1.87
C ILE A 909 24.30 -21.85 -1.88
N SER A 910 24.87 -21.66 -0.70
CA SER A 910 26.27 -21.26 -0.52
C SER A 910 27.15 -22.49 -0.24
N LEU A 911 28.15 -22.72 -1.09
CA LEU A 911 29.14 -23.78 -0.92
C LEU A 911 30.47 -23.18 -0.48
N THR A 912 30.96 -23.62 0.67
CA THR A 912 32.30 -23.26 1.14
C THR A 912 33.32 -24.15 0.46
N ILE A 913 34.37 -23.56 -0.10
CA ILE A 913 35.44 -24.34 -0.74
C ILE A 913 36.44 -24.80 0.32
N PRO A 914 36.76 -26.10 0.39
CA PRO A 914 37.74 -26.60 1.35
C PRO A 914 39.13 -26.00 1.06
N LYS A 915 39.91 -25.78 2.12
CA LYS A 915 41.30 -25.31 1.98
C LYS A 915 42.11 -26.37 1.24
N LEU A 916 42.78 -25.97 0.16
CA LEU A 916 43.63 -26.83 -0.66
C LEU A 916 44.88 -27.25 0.13
N GLU A 917 44.99 -28.54 0.46
CA GLU A 917 46.15 -29.10 1.18
C GLU A 917 47.14 -29.85 0.28
N ASP A 918 46.74 -30.38 -0.88
CA ASP A 918 47.65 -31.11 -1.79
C ASP A 918 47.32 -30.92 -3.28
N TYR A 919 48.36 -30.82 -4.12
CA TYR A 919 48.25 -30.64 -5.57
C TYR A 919 48.26 -31.98 -6.31
N THR A 920 47.24 -32.24 -7.11
CA THR A 920 47.34 -33.22 -8.21
C THR A 920 47.23 -32.45 -9.51
N ILE A 921 48.28 -32.46 -10.33
CA ILE A 921 48.30 -31.79 -11.63
C ILE A 921 47.54 -32.70 -12.62
N ALA A 922 46.49 -32.17 -13.23
CA ALA A 922 45.70 -32.85 -14.25
C ALA A 922 45.73 -32.07 -15.58
N GLU A 923 45.67 -32.78 -16.71
CA GLU A 923 45.59 -32.17 -18.05
C GLU A 923 44.32 -31.32 -18.20
N ILE A 924 44.44 -30.17 -18.86
CA ILE A 924 43.38 -29.17 -19.04
C ILE A 924 42.30 -29.71 -20.00
N PRO A 925 41.05 -29.98 -19.55
CA PRO A 925 39.94 -30.23 -20.46
C PRO A 925 39.55 -28.94 -21.19
N PRO A 926 38.98 -29.00 -22.42
CA PRO A 926 38.99 -27.83 -23.30
C PRO A 926 38.18 -26.61 -22.84
N GLN A 927 37.17 -26.72 -21.97
CA GLN A 927 36.35 -25.60 -21.44
C GLN A 927 35.57 -26.03 -20.18
N PRO A 928 34.97 -25.10 -19.39
CA PRO A 928 33.97 -25.43 -18.38
C PRO A 928 32.83 -26.25 -18.99
N GLN A 929 32.49 -27.39 -18.38
CA GLN A 929 31.49 -28.32 -18.89
C GLN A 929 30.34 -28.49 -17.91
N VAL A 930 29.12 -28.38 -18.43
CA VAL A 930 27.89 -28.86 -17.80
C VAL A 930 27.60 -30.22 -18.42
N LEU A 931 27.93 -31.29 -17.69
CA LEU A 931 27.75 -32.66 -18.17
C LEU A 931 26.52 -33.29 -17.51
N PRO A 932 25.57 -33.84 -18.27
CA PRO A 932 24.51 -34.64 -17.68
C PRO A 932 25.11 -35.89 -17.03
N ILE A 933 24.66 -36.21 -15.82
CA ILE A 933 25.10 -37.38 -15.06
C ILE A 933 23.89 -38.14 -14.51
N ASP A 934 24.04 -39.44 -14.31
CA ASP A 934 23.09 -40.22 -13.54
C ASP A 934 23.56 -40.22 -12.08
N TRP A 935 23.06 -39.26 -11.30
CA TRP A 935 23.44 -39.08 -9.89
C TRP A 935 22.23 -38.70 -9.05
N THR A 936 22.03 -39.44 -7.97
CA THR A 936 21.11 -39.10 -6.89
C THR A 936 21.91 -38.91 -5.59
N PRO A 937 21.63 -37.86 -4.81
CA PRO A 937 22.35 -37.61 -3.55
C PRO A 937 22.01 -38.65 -2.47
N PHE A 938 20.88 -39.36 -2.62
CA PHE A 938 20.41 -40.35 -1.67
C PHE A 938 20.45 -41.76 -2.30
N PRO A 939 20.99 -42.77 -1.59
CA PRO A 939 20.93 -44.16 -2.03
C PRO A 939 19.48 -44.67 -2.14
N GLN A 940 19.17 -45.54 -3.11
CA GLN A 940 17.82 -46.11 -3.29
C GLN A 940 17.30 -46.93 -2.09
N ASN A 941 18.18 -47.28 -1.14
CA ASN A 941 17.84 -48.04 0.07
C ASN A 941 17.69 -47.15 1.32
N THR A 942 17.59 -45.83 1.17
CA THR A 942 17.44 -44.90 2.28
C THR A 942 16.14 -44.13 2.25
N ILE A 943 15.50 -44.02 3.40
CA ILE A 943 14.37 -43.11 3.65
C ILE A 943 14.92 -41.97 4.52
N ILE A 944 14.52 -40.73 4.27
CA ILE A 944 14.86 -39.57 5.10
C ILE A 944 13.57 -38.83 5.41
N VAL A 945 13.43 -38.39 6.65
CA VAL A 945 12.32 -37.55 7.13
C VAL A 945 12.95 -36.35 7.82
N ASP A 946 12.65 -35.18 7.27
CA ASP A 946 13.14 -33.86 7.64
C ASP A 946 12.06 -33.05 8.38
N ASP A 947 12.41 -31.90 8.98
CA ASP A 947 11.50 -31.08 9.79
C ASP A 947 10.31 -30.46 9.02
N LEU A 948 10.40 -30.45 7.69
CA LEU A 948 9.37 -29.97 6.77
C LEU A 948 8.57 -31.10 6.10
N ASP A 949 8.94 -32.36 6.32
CA ASP A 949 8.24 -33.50 5.72
C ASP A 949 6.95 -33.82 6.49
N ALA A 950 5.94 -34.39 5.80
CA ALA A 950 4.67 -34.76 6.40
C ALA A 950 4.78 -35.79 7.55
N GLY A 951 5.91 -36.49 7.64
CA GLY A 951 6.23 -37.41 8.73
C GLY A 951 6.71 -36.73 10.02
N PHE A 952 6.94 -35.42 10.04
CA PHE A 952 7.43 -34.71 11.22
C PHE A 952 6.30 -34.03 12.00
N SER A 953 6.32 -34.13 13.33
CA SER A 953 5.40 -33.37 14.20
C SER A 953 5.99 -33.09 15.59
N VAL A 954 5.51 -32.02 16.23
CA VAL A 954 5.86 -31.66 17.61
C VAL A 954 4.61 -31.45 18.45
N GLU A 955 4.65 -31.90 19.71
CA GLU A 955 3.55 -31.72 20.64
C GLU A 955 3.65 -30.32 21.29
N GLN A 956 2.72 -29.43 20.95
CA GLN A 956 2.62 -28.12 21.60
C GLN A 956 2.02 -28.31 23.00
N MET A 957 2.78 -27.94 24.03
CA MET A 957 2.21 -27.88 25.38
C MET A 957 1.09 -26.85 25.42
N PRO A 958 -0.08 -27.17 26.03
CA PRO A 958 -1.13 -26.18 26.22
C PRO A 958 -0.57 -25.02 27.03
N ARG A 959 -0.74 -23.81 26.51
CA ARG A 959 -0.41 -22.56 27.21
C ARG A 959 -0.93 -22.63 28.63
N SER A 960 -0.04 -22.55 29.63
CA SER A 960 -0.48 -22.36 31.01
C SER A 960 -1.24 -21.04 31.09
N GLU A 961 -2.45 -21.05 31.67
CA GLU A 961 -3.28 -19.85 31.91
C GLU A 961 -2.56 -18.78 32.79
N SER A 962 -1.36 -19.09 33.29
CA SER A 962 -0.57 -18.25 34.20
C SER A 962 0.54 -17.41 33.54
N GLU A 963 0.71 -17.41 32.21
CA GLU A 963 1.58 -16.40 31.58
C GLU A 963 0.96 -15.00 31.73
N PRO A 964 1.75 -13.96 32.06
CA PRO A 964 1.20 -12.64 32.28
C PRO A 964 0.58 -12.14 30.98
N VAL A 965 -0.75 -12.12 30.91
CA VAL A 965 -1.48 -11.24 30.01
C VAL A 965 -0.97 -9.84 30.33
N GLU A 966 -0.21 -9.26 29.41
CA GLU A 966 0.28 -7.89 29.59
C GLU A 966 -0.87 -7.00 30.02
N PRO A 967 -0.69 -6.15 31.06
CA PRO A 967 -1.75 -5.28 31.54
C PRO A 967 -2.34 -4.50 30.36
N GLY A 968 -3.66 -4.37 30.30
CA GLY A 968 -4.34 -3.68 29.18
C GLY A 968 -3.81 -2.26 28.90
N PHE A 969 -3.13 -1.63 29.86
CA PHE A 969 -2.42 -0.37 29.69
C PHE A 969 -1.08 -0.50 28.93
N VAL A 970 -0.30 -1.56 29.12
CA VAL A 970 0.94 -1.83 28.37
C VAL A 970 0.60 -2.22 26.94
N ARG A 971 -0.41 -3.07 26.73
CA ARG A 971 -0.94 -3.37 25.40
C ARG A 971 -1.51 -2.14 24.70
N PHE A 972 -2.15 -1.22 25.45
CA PHE A 972 -2.58 0.08 24.95
C PHE A 972 -1.39 0.99 24.59
N LEU A 973 -0.30 0.98 25.36
CA LEU A 973 0.92 1.72 25.09
C LEU A 973 1.73 1.14 23.92
N MET A 974 1.82 -0.19 23.77
CA MET A 974 2.44 -0.85 22.61
C MET A 974 1.65 -0.58 21.33
N ASN A 975 0.31 -0.63 21.41
CA ASN A 975 -0.57 -0.21 20.30
C ASN A 975 -0.42 1.28 19.96
N LEU A 976 -0.03 2.12 20.92
CA LEU A 976 0.31 3.54 20.71
C LEU A 976 1.74 3.74 20.20
N ALA A 977 2.66 2.84 20.53
CA ALA A 977 4.07 2.88 20.17
C ALA A 977 4.38 2.19 18.82
N GLY A 978 3.39 1.50 18.23
CA GLY A 978 3.53 0.87 16.92
C GLY A 978 4.42 -0.36 16.89
N GLU A 979 4.65 -1.03 18.04
CA GLU A 979 5.39 -2.29 18.05
C GLU A 979 4.57 -3.36 17.32
N LEU A 980 5.19 -3.91 16.26
CA LEU A 980 4.60 -4.88 15.35
C LEU A 980 4.11 -6.14 16.09
N GLU A 981 3.00 -6.71 15.62
CA GLU A 981 2.72 -8.14 15.78
C GLU A 981 3.76 -8.95 14.97
N LEU A 982 5.02 -8.99 15.42
CA LEU A 982 6.07 -9.88 14.91
C LEU A 982 5.90 -11.29 15.51
N ASN A 983 4.73 -11.90 15.26
CA ASN A 983 4.55 -13.34 15.42
C ASN A 983 4.42 -13.96 14.01
N GLU A 984 5.45 -13.81 13.18
CA GLU A 984 5.54 -14.64 11.98
C GLU A 984 5.75 -16.10 12.40
N ALA A 985 5.05 -17.01 11.73
CA ALA A 985 5.17 -18.45 11.93
C ALA A 985 5.47 -19.12 10.58
N ASP A 986 6.31 -20.14 10.59
CA ASP A 986 6.63 -21.01 9.46
C ASP A 986 6.07 -22.40 9.74
N TYR A 987 5.08 -22.85 8.96
CA TYR A 987 4.30 -24.07 9.20
C TYR A 987 3.80 -24.22 10.65
N GLY A 988 3.21 -23.14 11.19
CA GLY A 988 2.62 -23.13 12.52
C GLY A 988 3.60 -22.95 13.69
N LEU A 989 4.92 -22.86 13.44
CA LEU A 989 5.94 -22.61 14.46
C LEU A 989 6.54 -21.20 14.35
N PRO A 990 6.75 -20.46 15.46
CA PRO A 990 7.45 -19.18 15.45
C PRO A 990 8.90 -19.31 14.97
N ILE A 991 9.49 -18.26 14.39
CA ILE A 991 10.87 -18.30 13.84
C ILE A 991 11.94 -17.87 14.87
N SER A 992 11.54 -17.19 15.95
CA SER A 992 12.46 -16.79 17.02
C SER A 992 11.76 -16.79 18.38
N PRO A 993 12.39 -17.34 19.43
CA PRO A 993 11.91 -17.21 20.79
C PRO A 993 12.21 -15.77 21.26
N ASN A 994 11.35 -14.80 20.93
CA ASN A 994 11.44 -13.41 21.42
C ASN A 994 11.28 -13.35 22.95
N GLY A 995 12.28 -13.82 23.71
CA GLY A 995 12.24 -13.97 25.16
C GLY A 995 11.26 -15.04 25.67
N ARG A 996 10.62 -15.82 24.78
CA ARG A 996 9.66 -16.88 25.16
C ARG A 996 10.39 -18.17 25.52
N GLN A 997 10.20 -18.64 26.75
CA GLN A 997 10.63 -19.96 27.21
C GLN A 997 9.48 -20.97 27.01
N ASN A 998 9.81 -22.25 26.85
CA ASN A 998 8.89 -23.38 26.68
C ASN A 998 8.05 -23.36 25.40
N VAL A 999 8.64 -22.94 24.27
CA VAL A 999 7.96 -22.91 22.97
C VAL A 999 8.85 -23.54 21.90
N TRP A 1000 8.26 -24.38 21.04
CA TRP A 1000 8.90 -24.85 19.81
C TRP A 1000 9.03 -23.70 18.81
N TYR A 1001 10.21 -23.51 18.25
CA TYR A 1001 10.46 -22.53 17.20
C TYR A 1001 11.28 -23.15 16.08
N ARG A 1002 11.18 -22.61 14.86
CA ARG A 1002 11.99 -23.05 13.73
C ARG A 1002 13.21 -22.17 13.59
N ASP A 1003 14.38 -22.80 13.53
CA ASP A 1003 15.66 -22.16 13.24
C ASP A 1003 16.05 -22.42 11.78
N SER A 1004 16.70 -21.44 11.15
CA SER A 1004 17.16 -21.53 9.76
C SER A 1004 18.63 -21.14 9.68
N ASN A 1005 19.48 -22.12 9.40
CA ASN A 1005 20.93 -22.01 9.42
C ASN A 1005 21.55 -23.06 8.49
N ASP A 1006 22.63 -22.71 7.77
CA ASP A 1006 23.34 -23.58 6.82
C ASP A 1006 23.92 -24.86 7.46
N LYS A 1007 23.95 -24.93 8.79
CA LYS A 1007 24.43 -26.08 9.56
C LYS A 1007 23.40 -27.21 9.71
N HIS A 1008 22.13 -27.00 9.33
CA HIS A 1008 21.05 -28.00 9.41
C HIS A 1008 21.02 -28.93 8.19
N PHE A 1009 20.30 -30.06 8.28
CA PHE A 1009 20.19 -31.00 7.15
C PHE A 1009 19.32 -30.40 6.06
N GLY A 1010 18.00 -30.30 6.27
CA GLY A 1010 17.12 -29.59 5.35
C GLY A 1010 17.18 -30.06 3.90
N ARG A 1011 16.30 -30.97 3.44
CA ARG A 1011 16.36 -31.56 2.08
C ARG A 1011 16.55 -30.51 0.98
N TYR A 1012 15.79 -29.42 1.05
CA TYR A 1012 15.96 -28.23 0.20
C TYR A 1012 16.19 -26.94 1.00
N ARG A 1013 15.58 -26.83 2.19
CA ARG A 1013 15.68 -25.67 3.09
C ARG A 1013 16.43 -26.08 4.35
N ARG A 1014 17.56 -25.42 4.64
CA ARG A 1014 18.37 -25.69 5.84
C ARG A 1014 17.65 -25.18 7.11
N THR A 1015 16.70 -25.97 7.60
CA THR A 1015 15.88 -25.68 8.78
C THR A 1015 15.95 -26.82 9.79
N ALA A 1016 15.67 -26.49 11.05
CA ALA A 1016 15.41 -27.46 12.10
C ALA A 1016 14.45 -26.86 13.12
N VAL A 1017 13.77 -27.71 13.88
CA VAL A 1017 12.82 -27.30 14.92
C VAL A 1017 13.48 -27.45 16.28
N GLN A 1018 13.48 -26.37 17.06
CA GLN A 1018 14.14 -26.29 18.35
C GLN A 1018 13.15 -25.99 19.48
N TYR A 1019 13.40 -26.56 20.64
CA TYR A 1019 12.69 -26.28 21.87
C TYR A 1019 13.66 -25.72 22.90
N THR A 1020 13.30 -24.59 23.50
CA THR A 1020 14.05 -23.99 24.63
C THR A 1020 13.18 -23.98 25.89
N GLY A 1021 13.52 -24.82 26.87
CA GLY A 1021 12.74 -24.92 28.10
C GLY A 1021 13.42 -25.77 29.16
N SER A 1022 13.00 -25.61 30.43
CA SER A 1022 13.49 -26.40 31.56
C SER A 1022 12.35 -27.21 32.19
N GLY A 1023 12.53 -28.53 32.29
CA GLY A 1023 11.82 -29.35 33.27
C GLY A 1023 10.79 -30.37 32.78
N GLU A 1024 10.47 -30.49 31.48
CA GLU A 1024 9.62 -31.59 30.96
C GLU A 1024 10.11 -32.09 29.59
N LYS A 1025 10.04 -33.41 29.37
CA LYS A 1025 10.39 -34.05 28.10
C LYS A 1025 9.33 -33.70 27.04
N THR A 1026 9.63 -32.76 26.16
CA THR A 1026 8.79 -32.46 24.99
C THR A 1026 9.21 -33.34 23.81
N PRO A 1027 8.30 -34.17 23.25
CA PRO A 1027 8.63 -35.07 22.15
C PRO A 1027 8.56 -34.37 20.78
N ALA A 1028 9.56 -34.62 19.95
CA ALA A 1028 9.48 -34.47 18.49
C ALA A 1028 9.35 -35.85 17.84
N ARG A 1029 8.44 -36.01 16.89
CA ARG A 1029 8.12 -37.31 16.27
C ARG A 1029 8.44 -37.31 14.78
N PHE A 1030 9.08 -38.38 14.33
CA PHE A 1030 9.42 -38.66 12.93
C PHE A 1030 8.76 -39.98 12.52
N GLU A 1031 7.79 -39.91 11.62
CA GLU A 1031 6.96 -41.01 11.16
C GLU A 1031 7.27 -41.36 9.72
N THR A 1032 7.37 -42.66 9.41
CA THR A 1032 7.48 -43.14 8.03
C THR A 1032 6.92 -44.56 7.89
N THR A 1033 6.83 -45.07 6.67
CA THR A 1033 6.39 -46.44 6.39
C THR A 1033 7.54 -47.26 5.83
N ILE A 1034 7.83 -48.39 6.47
CA ILE A 1034 8.85 -49.34 6.04
C ILE A 1034 8.23 -50.30 5.01
N GLU A 1035 8.76 -50.31 3.78
CA GLU A 1035 8.22 -51.13 2.69
C GLU A 1035 8.55 -52.62 2.83
N ARG A 1036 9.70 -52.96 3.42
CA ARG A 1036 10.19 -54.33 3.57
C ARG A 1036 10.76 -54.60 4.95
N SER A 1037 10.41 -55.74 5.52
CA SER A 1037 10.95 -56.22 6.80
C SER A 1037 12.44 -56.53 6.68
N GLY A 1038 13.24 -56.13 7.66
CA GLY A 1038 14.67 -56.40 7.67
C GLY A 1038 15.43 -55.62 8.74
N THR A 1039 16.76 -55.62 8.63
CA THR A 1039 17.63 -54.81 9.50
C THR A 1039 17.81 -53.43 8.90
N TRP A 1040 17.43 -52.40 9.64
CA TRP A 1040 17.53 -50.99 9.26
C TRP A 1040 18.47 -50.25 10.21
N ARG A 1041 19.43 -49.48 9.67
CA ARG A 1041 20.24 -48.54 10.44
C ARG A 1041 19.56 -47.19 10.48
N LEU A 1042 19.42 -46.61 11.67
CA LEU A 1042 18.88 -45.27 11.85
C LEU A 1042 20.02 -44.31 12.20
N ASP A 1043 20.08 -43.19 11.48
CA ASP A 1043 21.05 -42.12 11.70
C ASP A 1043 20.31 -40.81 12.04
N TYR A 1044 20.82 -40.06 13.02
CA TYR A 1044 20.34 -38.75 13.46
C TYR A 1044 21.26 -37.64 12.92
N TYR A 1045 20.71 -36.54 12.40
CA TYR A 1045 21.55 -35.43 11.91
C TYR A 1045 21.89 -34.40 13.01
N LEU A 1046 23.18 -34.14 13.23
CA LEU A 1046 23.74 -33.19 14.21
C LEU A 1046 24.57 -32.09 13.52
N GLY A 1047 24.10 -30.84 13.55
CA GLY A 1047 24.78 -29.69 12.93
C GLY A 1047 25.99 -29.16 13.71
N SER A 1048 27.00 -28.62 13.01
CA SER A 1048 28.30 -28.19 13.58
C SER A 1048 28.27 -27.02 14.58
N GLY A 1049 27.17 -26.26 14.62
CA GLY A 1049 27.01 -25.09 15.48
C GLY A 1049 26.38 -25.40 16.83
N GLN A 1050 25.88 -26.62 17.01
CA GLN A 1050 25.11 -27.02 18.19
C GLN A 1050 25.98 -27.18 19.46
N ILE A 1051 27.31 -27.12 19.33
CA ILE A 1051 28.29 -27.26 20.45
C ILE A 1051 29.16 -25.98 20.64
N GLU A 1052 29.21 -25.06 19.66
CA GLU A 1052 30.11 -23.89 19.65
C GLU A 1052 29.73 -22.76 20.62
N SER A 1053 28.55 -22.78 21.26
CA SER A 1053 28.17 -21.79 22.27
C SER A 1053 28.98 -21.89 23.59
N SER A 1054 30.04 -22.72 23.62
CA SER A 1054 30.82 -23.08 24.80
C SER A 1054 32.12 -22.26 25.01
N ARG A 1055 32.49 -21.32 24.13
CA ARG A 1055 33.69 -20.47 24.30
C ARG A 1055 33.47 -19.01 23.95
N SER A 1056 33.02 -18.19 24.91
CA SER A 1056 33.10 -16.72 24.79
C SER A 1056 34.30 -16.17 25.58
N TYR A 1057 35.28 -15.57 24.89
CA TYR A 1057 36.29 -14.69 25.50
C TYR A 1057 35.74 -13.26 25.57
N SER A 1058 35.77 -12.65 26.76
CA SER A 1058 35.47 -11.22 26.93
C SER A 1058 36.75 -10.39 26.83
N VAL A 1059 36.82 -9.46 25.88
CA VAL A 1059 37.84 -8.40 25.85
C VAL A 1059 37.14 -7.07 26.12
N SER A 1060 37.54 -6.37 27.19
CA SER A 1060 37.04 -5.04 27.55
C SER A 1060 38.11 -3.98 27.27
N PHE A 1061 37.76 -2.91 26.55
CA PHE A 1061 38.57 -1.69 26.44
C PHE A 1061 37.90 -0.55 27.21
N SER A 1062 38.70 0.24 27.95
CA SER A 1062 38.27 1.47 28.61
C SER A 1062 39.10 2.66 28.13
N LEU A 1063 38.44 3.72 27.64
CA LEU A 1063 39.07 5.00 27.33
C LEU A 1063 38.56 6.06 28.32
N THR A 1064 39.48 6.75 29.00
CA THR A 1064 39.16 7.80 29.97
C THR A 1064 39.38 9.17 29.34
N VAL A 1065 38.33 9.99 29.26
CA VAL A 1065 38.44 11.43 28.92
C VAL A 1065 37.67 12.25 29.98
N GLY A 1066 38.40 12.99 30.81
CA GLY A 1066 37.84 13.91 31.79
C GLY A 1066 37.18 13.29 33.04
N THR A 1067 36.52 14.12 33.85
CA THR A 1067 35.93 13.78 35.17
C THR A 1067 34.59 13.05 35.10
N ALA A 1068 34.12 12.63 33.92
CA ALA A 1068 32.91 11.83 33.77
C ALA A 1068 33.29 10.35 33.55
N THR A 1069 33.13 9.53 34.59
CA THR A 1069 33.15 8.07 34.45
C THR A 1069 31.85 7.65 33.77
N THR A 1070 31.88 7.49 32.46
CA THR A 1070 30.73 6.95 31.72
C THR A 1070 30.77 5.43 31.87
N SER A 1071 29.93 4.87 32.75
CA SER A 1071 29.66 3.44 32.72
C SER A 1071 28.78 3.15 31.49
N THR A 1072 29.39 2.74 30.39
CA THR A 1072 28.67 2.08 29.31
C THR A 1072 28.15 0.75 29.84
N ARG A 1073 26.85 0.69 30.12
CA ARG A 1073 26.15 -0.58 30.30
C ARG A 1073 26.08 -1.19 28.91
N SER A 1074 26.91 -2.20 28.62
CA SER A 1074 26.69 -3.06 27.47
C SER A 1074 25.30 -3.67 27.63
N ILE A 1075 24.40 -3.37 26.71
CA ILE A 1075 23.19 -4.18 26.53
C ILE A 1075 23.67 -5.35 25.66
N ASP A 1076 24.18 -6.40 26.30
CA ASP A 1076 24.31 -7.71 25.68
C ASP A 1076 22.90 -8.27 25.51
N SER A 1077 22.33 -8.19 24.31
CA SER A 1077 21.01 -8.72 24.00
C SER A 1077 20.97 -10.22 23.70
N ASN A 1078 22.09 -10.96 23.82
CA ASN A 1078 22.14 -12.40 23.57
C ASN A 1078 22.68 -13.18 24.77
N ARG A 1079 21.98 -13.13 25.89
CA ARG A 1079 22.25 -14.01 27.04
C ARG A 1079 21.07 -14.95 27.30
N ILE A 1080 20.75 -15.77 26.30
CA ILE A 1080 20.10 -17.06 26.56
C ILE A 1080 21.20 -17.97 27.11
N GLN A 1081 21.14 -18.31 28.40
CA GLN A 1081 21.95 -19.39 28.94
C GLN A 1081 21.49 -20.68 28.25
N HIS A 1082 22.22 -21.13 27.22
CA HIS A 1082 22.02 -22.46 26.67
C HIS A 1082 22.45 -23.48 27.74
N GLU A 1083 21.48 -24.01 28.50
CA GLU A 1083 21.70 -25.21 29.30
C GLU A 1083 22.05 -26.39 28.38
N ARG A 1084 22.93 -27.26 28.88
CA ARG A 1084 23.59 -28.37 28.16
C ARG A 1084 22.61 -29.27 27.41
N MET A 1085 22.81 -29.48 26.11
CA MET A 1085 22.35 -30.69 25.42
C MET A 1085 23.34 -31.83 25.72
N ASP A 1086 23.24 -32.46 26.89
CA ASP A 1086 24.14 -33.56 27.26
C ASP A 1086 23.68 -34.93 26.71
N LYS A 1087 22.36 -35.15 26.53
CA LYS A 1087 21.78 -36.46 26.17
C LYS A 1087 20.44 -36.35 25.43
N LEU A 1088 20.31 -37.03 24.27
CA LEU A 1088 19.05 -37.22 23.54
C LEU A 1088 18.54 -38.65 23.75
N LEU A 1089 17.23 -38.79 23.98
CA LEU A 1089 16.54 -40.08 24.13
C LEU A 1089 15.66 -40.33 22.91
N PHE A 1090 15.80 -41.52 22.32
CA PHE A 1090 15.05 -41.97 21.16
C PHE A 1090 14.15 -43.14 21.53
N ASN A 1091 12.88 -43.06 21.16
CA ASN A 1091 11.92 -44.15 21.28
C ASN A 1091 11.40 -44.54 19.88
N ILE A 1092 11.63 -45.77 19.46
CA ILE A 1092 11.24 -46.30 18.14
C ILE A 1092 10.07 -47.27 18.30
N GLU A 1093 8.94 -46.94 17.71
CA GLU A 1093 7.71 -47.74 17.69
C GLU A 1093 7.51 -48.34 16.30
N ASN A 1094 7.46 -49.66 16.19
CA ASN A 1094 7.17 -50.37 14.95
C ASN A 1094 6.32 -51.62 15.26
N ASP A 1095 5.11 -51.65 14.72
CA ASP A 1095 4.07 -52.64 15.04
C ASP A 1095 3.75 -52.69 16.56
N THR A 1096 4.06 -53.80 17.26
CA THR A 1096 3.86 -53.93 18.72
C THR A 1096 5.14 -53.76 19.55
N ARG A 1097 6.24 -53.32 18.93
CA ARG A 1097 7.56 -53.22 19.59
C ARG A 1097 7.95 -51.76 19.78
N THR A 1098 8.38 -51.46 20.99
CA THR A 1098 8.90 -50.15 21.41
C THR A 1098 10.35 -50.35 21.83
N ILE A 1099 11.28 -49.62 21.22
CA ILE A 1099 12.73 -49.74 21.44
C ILE A 1099 13.26 -48.38 21.91
N GLU A 1100 13.83 -48.34 23.11
CA GLU A 1100 14.47 -47.14 23.67
C GLU A 1100 15.99 -47.19 23.48
N THR A 1101 16.58 -46.07 23.06
CA THR A 1101 18.02 -45.88 22.90
C THR A 1101 18.39 -44.42 23.16
N ASP A 1102 19.66 -44.12 23.38
CA ASP A 1102 20.14 -42.79 23.73
C ASP A 1102 21.41 -42.39 22.98
N LEU A 1103 21.62 -41.08 22.84
CA LEU A 1103 22.82 -40.49 22.25
C LEU A 1103 23.38 -39.39 23.16
N GLU A 1104 24.64 -39.54 23.58
CA GLU A 1104 25.38 -38.52 24.33
C GLU A 1104 26.01 -37.51 23.35
N VAL A 1105 25.33 -36.38 23.13
CA VAL A 1105 25.74 -35.36 22.14
C VAL A 1105 27.14 -34.78 22.44
N GLY A 1106 27.52 -34.67 23.71
CA GLY A 1106 28.83 -34.14 24.13
C GLY A 1106 30.05 -35.03 23.83
N ARG A 1107 29.87 -36.26 23.33
CA ARG A 1107 30.95 -37.20 22.98
C ARG A 1107 31.08 -37.46 21.47
N VAL A 1108 30.31 -36.77 20.65
CA VAL A 1108 30.31 -36.94 19.20
C VAL A 1108 31.52 -36.19 18.61
N GLU A 1109 32.48 -36.93 18.03
CA GLU A 1109 33.69 -36.35 17.43
C GLU A 1109 33.46 -35.78 16.00
N GLN A 1110 32.35 -36.14 15.35
CA GLN A 1110 32.03 -35.78 13.95
C GLN A 1110 30.59 -35.27 13.81
N PHE A 1111 30.42 -34.10 13.19
CA PHE A 1111 29.11 -33.53 12.85
C PHE A 1111 28.53 -34.14 11.57
N GLY A 1112 27.20 -34.09 11.41
CA GLY A 1112 26.47 -34.69 10.28
C GLY A 1112 25.62 -35.88 10.71
N TRP A 1113 25.57 -36.93 9.88
CA TRP A 1113 24.78 -38.14 10.18
C TRP A 1113 25.47 -39.03 11.21
N VAL A 1114 24.90 -39.12 12.40
CA VAL A 1114 25.40 -39.92 13.53
C VAL A 1114 24.53 -41.17 13.70
N PRO A 1115 25.10 -42.39 13.72
CA PRO A 1115 24.31 -43.60 13.87
C PRO A 1115 23.68 -43.68 15.27
N ILE A 1116 22.36 -43.88 15.31
CA ILE A 1116 21.59 -44.16 16.53
C ILE A 1116 21.69 -45.65 16.86
N GLY A 1117 21.63 -46.52 15.83
CA GLY A 1117 21.73 -47.96 15.97
C GLY A 1117 21.17 -48.74 14.78
N GLU A 1118 21.27 -50.07 14.84
CA GLU A 1118 20.69 -51.01 13.88
C GLU A 1118 19.51 -51.76 14.51
N PHE A 1119 18.35 -51.71 13.86
CA PHE A 1119 17.09 -52.20 14.40
C PHE A 1119 16.41 -53.15 13.40
N LYS A 1120 15.85 -54.25 13.90
CA LYS A 1120 15.03 -55.15 13.10
C LYS A 1120 13.61 -54.60 13.03
N LEU A 1121 13.23 -54.03 11.89
CA LEU A 1121 11.91 -53.43 11.66
C LEU A 1121 11.09 -54.33 10.71
N VAL A 1122 9.80 -54.45 10.99
CA VAL A 1122 8.82 -55.10 10.12
C VAL A 1122 8.15 -54.08 9.20
N SER A 1123 7.71 -54.55 8.03
CA SER A 1123 6.96 -53.73 7.08
C SER A 1123 5.70 -53.16 7.74
N GLY A 1124 5.49 -51.85 7.60
CA GLY A 1124 4.45 -51.11 8.29
C GLY A 1124 4.92 -49.72 8.77
N PRO A 1125 4.06 -48.97 9.47
CA PRO A 1125 4.42 -47.67 10.02
C PRO A 1125 5.50 -47.80 11.11
N VAL A 1126 6.42 -46.85 11.14
CA VAL A 1126 7.42 -46.67 12.20
C VAL A 1126 7.40 -45.23 12.67
N VAL A 1127 7.43 -45.03 13.99
CA VAL A 1127 7.49 -43.72 14.63
C VAL A 1127 8.74 -43.66 15.49
N LEU A 1128 9.60 -42.68 15.24
CA LEU A 1128 10.75 -42.36 16.09
C LEU A 1128 10.47 -41.06 16.85
N THR A 1129 10.49 -41.13 18.18
CA THR A 1129 10.28 -39.98 19.06
C THR A 1129 11.60 -39.57 19.70
N VAL A 1130 11.96 -38.29 19.58
CA VAL A 1130 13.14 -37.67 20.20
C VAL A 1130 12.71 -36.83 21.41
N THR A 1131 13.38 -37.02 22.56
CA THR A 1131 13.15 -36.23 23.78
C THR A 1131 14.47 -35.87 24.47
N SER A 1132 14.46 -34.81 25.30
CA SER A 1132 15.59 -34.35 26.12
C SER A 1132 15.08 -33.81 27.46
N GLU A 1133 15.93 -33.77 28.48
CA GLU A 1133 15.63 -33.14 29.79
C GLU A 1133 15.92 -31.61 29.79
N GLY A 1134 16.27 -31.05 28.62
CA GLY A 1134 16.50 -29.62 28.39
C GLY A 1134 16.13 -29.21 26.96
N ASN A 1135 17.05 -28.59 26.24
CA ASN A 1135 16.82 -28.22 24.84
C ASN A 1135 16.72 -29.48 23.95
N VAL A 1136 15.78 -29.46 23.00
CA VAL A 1136 15.67 -30.44 21.92
C VAL A 1136 15.88 -29.70 20.61
N ILE A 1137 16.74 -30.23 19.75
CA ILE A 1137 16.81 -29.83 18.35
C ILE A 1137 16.35 -31.05 17.57
N ALA A 1138 15.40 -30.88 16.67
CA ALA A 1138 14.87 -31.91 15.78
C ALA A 1138 15.15 -31.47 14.34
N ASP A 1139 16.10 -32.14 13.70
CA ASP A 1139 16.60 -31.81 12.36
C ASP A 1139 16.09 -32.85 11.36
N ALA A 1140 16.79 -33.99 11.20
CA ALA A 1140 16.35 -35.07 10.31
C ALA A 1140 16.78 -36.46 10.79
N ILE A 1141 16.04 -37.48 10.34
CA ILE A 1141 16.33 -38.90 10.54
C ILE A 1141 16.54 -39.60 9.20
N ARG A 1142 17.52 -40.49 9.13
CA ARG A 1142 17.77 -41.36 7.97
C ARG A 1142 17.65 -42.83 8.35
N TRP A 1143 16.80 -43.57 7.64
CA TRP A 1143 16.66 -45.03 7.74
C TRP A 1143 17.35 -45.68 6.55
N THR A 1144 18.34 -46.54 6.79
CA THR A 1144 19.10 -47.25 5.75
C THR A 1144 18.85 -48.75 5.85
N TYR A 1145 18.35 -49.36 4.78
CA TYR A 1145 18.16 -50.81 4.73
C TYR A 1145 19.51 -51.53 4.57
N LEU A 1146 19.80 -52.49 5.46
CA LEU A 1146 21.05 -53.25 5.45
C LEU A 1146 20.89 -54.65 4.86
N SER A 1147 19.90 -55.41 5.31
CA SER A 1147 19.71 -56.82 4.92
C SER A 1147 18.31 -57.35 5.28
N GLU A 1148 17.87 -58.40 4.57
CA GLU A 1148 16.66 -59.16 4.93
C GLU A 1148 16.89 -59.87 6.27
N THR A 1149 15.86 -59.92 7.10
CA THR A 1149 15.88 -60.78 8.30
C THR A 1149 15.80 -62.24 7.88
N GLU A 1150 16.83 -63.03 8.20
CA GLU A 1150 16.68 -64.49 8.36
C GLU A 1150 15.69 -64.83 9.48
#